data_AF-A0A1P8X2X3-F1
#
_entry.id   AF-A0A1P8X2X3-F1
#
_cell.length_a   1.000
_cell.length_b   1.000
_cell.length_c   1.000
_cell.angle_alpha   90.00
_cell.angle_beta   90.00
_cell.angle_gamma   90.00
#
_symmetry.space_group_name_H-M   'P 1'
#
loop_
_entity.id
_entity.type
_entity.pdbx_description
1 polymer ?
#
loop_
_entity_poly.entity_id
_entity_poly.type
_entity_poly.pdbx_seq_one_letter_code
_entity_poly.pdbx_strand_id
1 'polypeptide(L)'
;MDTGGGVLLNGIDYLEVVDRDAPSEALRQRLLTLAFLRNDGVLNAGVPLLDPDNFRIDGGTRINGIRVTDVAAGPVPHSLTLTVNAAGDYSPYRLSVRLGAVNDAIPPFLDPMLAALDFSFKAECPSAFDCAAPDDPGTPRPFGPPIDYLAKDYDSFRQLMLDRMAVSLPGWTERSPADLGVTLVEALAYAADRTSWFQDAVGTEAFFGRARLRQSVMRHARLLGYSASEGCNARVAVAVAAGLDVERGPLADPILPRGARLLTRPPDLIAPLATVQPRAPEIFEDLVGTGAITFETLHDLRSLRVARNAMLLHDWGDAACCLPAGATAAHLVGTRAALGLAKGDLILFEQLIPFGGEAGDPPDPAHRQLVRLSADPVDVEDAVMNEDLVYIEWHADDALAFPLNLAAGGAVARGNILLADEGRSVDYGLTPSQAAEDAIAVGDNLRTGLLPDDGPGALKRFRLRGETIVHAVTYDPAAAASEPARATLAPAGAPLAQVRIDGDGHVWRAAPDLLAADPFTSEFCIEASDQVHYARFGDGAGGRRPTDGAALTARIRHGGGRRGNIGADAIAHVVTSDGAGIASLRNPMPATGGRDREPVAAIRVAAPRHFRQLRRAVTPADYVTAAEAYGDVQRAYAERRWTGSWNTIFLAIDRRGGGAVDETFENALRGHLATYRLAGHDVEIVAPRFVPLDIRLFVCVCSDHYAGDVERDLLDIFSAKTMRDGRPGFFHPDFFSFGDNILLSPIIARAMQVAGVQWIGTRDGAGAVKGRFGRLDQPDLDFADDAEIPIAPNEVARLDNDPTYPDFGRIAFLMAGGR
;
A
#
# COMPACT_ATOMS: atom_id res chain seq x y z
N MET A 1 -49.72 32.88 36.32
CA MET A 1 -51.04 32.94 35.67
C MET A 1 -50.91 32.15 34.39
N ASP A 2 -51.33 30.90 34.43
CA ASP A 2 -51.50 30.09 33.23
C ASP A 2 -53.01 29.97 33.00
N THR A 3 -53.52 30.81 32.11
CA THR A 3 -54.91 30.83 31.66
C THR A 3 -55.01 30.00 30.39
N GLY A 4 -54.89 28.68 30.54
CA GLY A 4 -54.95 27.69 29.47
C GLY A 4 -56.14 26.74 29.63
N GLY A 5 -57.36 27.27 29.46
CA GLY A 5 -58.52 26.63 28.80
C GLY A 5 -58.98 25.18 29.12
N GLY A 6 -58.40 24.49 30.10
CA GLY A 6 -58.91 23.21 30.60
C GLY A 6 -59.89 23.46 31.73
N VAL A 7 -61.05 22.79 31.73
CA VAL A 7 -61.94 22.75 32.90
C VAL A 7 -61.08 22.27 34.07
N LEU A 8 -60.84 23.12 35.07
CA LEU A 8 -60.08 22.75 36.25
C LEU A 8 -60.89 21.71 37.02
N LEU A 9 -60.58 20.42 36.79
CA LEU A 9 -61.23 19.31 37.46
C LEU A 9 -60.77 19.27 38.92
N ASN A 10 -61.74 19.10 39.82
CA ASN A 10 -61.55 18.82 41.23
C ASN A 10 -61.53 17.30 41.45
N GLY A 11 -61.20 16.84 42.65
CA GLY A 11 -61.21 15.43 43.01
C GLY A 11 -61.32 15.27 44.52
N ILE A 12 -61.79 14.11 44.96
CA ILE A 12 -61.72 13.75 46.36
C ILE A 12 -60.25 13.47 46.71
N ASP A 13 -59.77 14.09 47.78
CA ASP A 13 -58.42 13.90 48.30
C ASP A 13 -58.41 12.74 49.31
N TYR A 14 -59.22 12.86 50.36
CA TYR A 14 -59.39 11.81 51.36
C TYR A 14 -60.78 11.84 52.01
N LEU A 15 -61.11 10.73 52.68
CA LEU A 15 -62.29 10.60 53.53
C LEU A 15 -61.86 10.14 54.90
N GLU A 16 -62.32 10.84 55.92
CA GLU A 16 -62.09 10.51 57.32
C GLU A 16 -63.41 10.10 57.99
N VAL A 17 -63.38 9.01 58.76
CA VAL A 17 -64.54 8.53 59.51
C VAL A 17 -64.42 8.99 60.95
N VAL A 18 -65.31 9.88 61.39
CA VAL A 18 -65.25 10.43 62.74
C VAL A 18 -65.86 9.43 63.74
N ASP A 19 -65.03 8.87 64.61
CA ASP A 19 -65.47 7.95 65.67
C ASP A 19 -65.37 8.57 67.06
N ARG A 20 -64.16 8.78 67.60
CA ARG A 20 -64.00 9.26 69.00
C ARG A 20 -64.37 10.72 69.20
N ASP A 21 -64.16 11.54 68.18
CA ASP A 21 -64.42 12.98 68.21
C ASP A 21 -65.87 13.35 67.83
N ALA A 22 -66.77 12.36 67.72
CA ALA A 22 -68.17 12.60 67.39
C ALA A 22 -68.90 13.35 68.53
N PRO A 23 -69.79 14.32 68.24
CA PRO A 23 -70.46 15.15 69.26
C PRO A 23 -71.36 14.37 70.23
N SER A 24 -71.77 13.15 69.88
CA SER A 24 -72.54 12.25 70.74
C SER A 24 -72.28 10.78 70.36
N GLU A 25 -72.50 9.85 71.29
CA GLU A 25 -72.32 8.41 71.03
C GLU A 25 -73.18 7.90 69.86
N ALA A 26 -74.36 8.49 69.64
CA ALA A 26 -75.25 8.11 68.55
C ALA A 26 -74.70 8.46 67.15
N LEU A 27 -73.76 9.42 67.07
CA LEU A 27 -73.15 9.89 65.81
C LEU A 27 -71.78 9.26 65.53
N ARG A 28 -71.27 8.42 66.44
CA ARG A 28 -69.98 7.72 66.24
C ARG A 28 -70.01 6.89 64.96
N GLN A 29 -69.01 7.08 64.11
CA GLN A 29 -68.86 6.44 62.80
C GLN A 29 -70.01 6.73 61.83
N ARG A 30 -70.84 7.76 62.09
CA ARG A 30 -71.91 8.21 61.20
C ARG A 30 -71.64 9.58 60.59
N LEU A 31 -70.55 10.23 60.98
CA LEU A 31 -70.07 11.47 60.40
C LEU A 31 -68.82 11.17 59.57
N LEU A 32 -68.87 11.47 58.29
CA LEU A 32 -67.77 11.30 57.34
C LEU A 32 -67.30 12.67 56.89
N THR A 33 -66.02 12.99 57.09
CA THR A 33 -65.43 14.20 56.55
C THR A 33 -64.79 13.88 55.21
N LEU A 34 -65.38 14.40 54.14
CA LEU A 34 -64.92 14.23 52.77
C LEU A 34 -64.18 15.49 52.33
N ALA A 35 -62.87 15.40 52.12
CA ALA A 35 -62.04 16.51 51.68
C ALA A 35 -61.81 16.45 50.16
N PHE A 36 -61.89 17.61 49.51
CA PHE A 36 -61.61 17.77 48.09
C PHE A 36 -60.32 18.55 47.88
N LEU A 37 -59.65 18.32 46.75
CA LEU A 37 -58.41 19.00 46.39
C LEU A 37 -58.59 20.52 46.23
N ARG A 38 -59.81 20.98 45.91
CA ARG A 38 -60.16 22.40 45.64
C ARG A 38 -61.56 22.76 46.16
N ASN A 39 -61.86 24.07 46.22
CA ASN A 39 -63.13 24.62 46.79
C ASN A 39 -64.18 24.68 45.70
N ASP A 40 -63.69 24.88 44.47
CA ASP A 40 -64.45 25.13 43.27
C ASP A 40 -65.43 23.96 43.04
N GLY A 41 -66.72 24.29 42.98
CA GLY A 41 -67.80 23.33 42.70
C GLY A 41 -68.36 22.56 43.89
N VAL A 42 -67.79 22.68 45.09
CA VAL A 42 -68.21 21.91 46.29
C VAL A 42 -68.86 22.79 47.36
N LEU A 43 -68.31 23.97 47.61
CA LEU A 43 -68.82 24.96 48.57
C LEU A 43 -68.94 26.33 47.89
N ASN A 44 -70.00 27.09 48.18
CA ASN A 44 -70.11 28.50 47.82
C ASN A 44 -70.36 29.34 49.08
N ALA A 45 -69.43 30.24 49.42
CA ALA A 45 -69.48 31.08 50.61
C ALA A 45 -69.79 30.32 51.93
N GLY A 46 -69.29 29.09 52.06
CA GLY A 46 -69.50 28.24 53.24
C GLY A 46 -70.76 27.38 53.22
N VAL A 47 -71.55 27.39 52.14
CA VAL A 47 -72.74 26.55 51.95
C VAL A 47 -72.43 25.42 50.95
N PRO A 48 -72.74 24.14 51.27
CA PRO A 48 -72.61 23.01 50.33
C PRO A 48 -73.43 23.20 49.05
N LEU A 49 -72.79 22.96 47.90
CA LEU A 49 -73.43 22.94 46.58
C LEU A 49 -73.93 21.54 46.19
N LEU A 50 -73.50 20.50 46.93
CA LEU A 50 -73.93 19.11 46.76
C LEU A 50 -74.89 18.73 47.87
N ASP A 51 -75.94 18.01 47.52
CA ASP A 51 -76.96 17.49 48.43
C ASP A 51 -76.70 16.01 48.78
N PRO A 52 -77.44 15.41 49.74
CA PRO A 52 -77.26 14.01 50.10
C PRO A 52 -77.44 13.03 48.93
N ASP A 53 -78.24 13.37 47.92
CA ASP A 53 -78.51 12.52 46.76
C ASP A 53 -77.33 12.45 45.79
N ASN A 54 -76.39 13.41 45.85
CA ASN A 54 -75.14 13.39 45.10
C ASN A 54 -74.15 12.32 45.58
N PHE A 55 -74.35 11.72 46.75
CA PHE A 55 -73.42 10.73 47.30
C PHE A 55 -74.02 9.33 47.28
N ARG A 56 -73.23 8.37 46.81
CA ARG A 56 -73.58 6.95 46.83
C ARG A 56 -72.52 6.20 47.63
N ILE A 57 -72.96 5.39 48.58
CA ILE A 57 -72.09 4.49 49.32
C ILE A 57 -72.53 3.06 49.00
N ASP A 58 -71.71 2.36 48.23
CA ASP A 58 -71.89 0.95 47.92
C ASP A 58 -70.89 0.11 48.74
N GLY A 59 -71.20 -1.17 48.94
CA GLY A 59 -70.40 -2.06 49.79
C GLY A 59 -71.12 -2.45 51.07
N GLY A 60 -70.36 -3.02 52.01
CA GLY A 60 -70.94 -3.73 53.14
C GLY A 60 -71.19 -5.20 52.82
N THR A 61 -70.80 -6.08 53.73
CA THR A 61 -71.16 -7.51 53.65
C THR A 61 -72.34 -7.83 54.55
N ARG A 62 -72.36 -7.25 55.76
CA ARG A 62 -73.39 -7.45 56.78
C ARG A 62 -74.30 -6.23 56.91
N ILE A 63 -73.77 -5.01 56.77
CA ILE A 63 -74.54 -3.77 56.85
C ILE A 63 -74.48 -3.06 55.49
N ASN A 64 -75.59 -3.13 54.75
CA ASN A 64 -75.70 -2.59 53.39
C ASN A 64 -76.76 -1.50 53.35
N GLY A 65 -76.79 -0.70 52.27
CA GLY A 65 -77.80 0.35 52.08
C GLY A 65 -77.58 1.59 52.93
N ILE A 66 -76.32 1.90 53.25
CA ILE A 66 -75.93 3.13 53.93
C ILE A 66 -76.20 4.31 52.98
N ARG A 67 -76.89 5.32 53.47
CA ARG A 67 -77.24 6.52 52.70
C ARG A 67 -76.82 7.75 53.46
N VAL A 68 -76.36 8.76 52.73
CA VAL A 68 -76.13 10.10 53.26
C VAL A 68 -77.51 10.73 53.50
N THR A 69 -77.75 11.19 54.72
CA THR A 69 -79.00 11.84 55.14
C THR A 69 -78.86 13.35 55.22
N ASP A 70 -77.65 13.87 55.45
CA ASP A 70 -77.38 15.29 55.55
C ASP A 70 -75.96 15.63 55.08
N VAL A 71 -75.77 16.82 54.53
CA VAL A 71 -74.49 17.33 54.02
C VAL A 71 -74.27 18.75 54.55
N ALA A 72 -73.21 18.93 55.33
CA ALA A 72 -72.82 20.21 55.89
C ALA A 72 -71.41 20.60 55.42
N ALA A 73 -71.05 21.88 55.56
CA ALA A 73 -69.68 22.32 55.35
C ALA A 73 -68.76 21.71 56.41
N GLY A 74 -67.64 21.14 55.97
CA GLY A 74 -66.70 20.45 56.84
C GLY A 74 -65.75 21.38 57.60
N PRO A 75 -64.92 20.83 58.50
CA PRO A 75 -64.07 21.59 59.41
C PRO A 75 -62.87 22.27 58.73
N VAL A 76 -62.45 21.81 57.56
CA VAL A 76 -61.41 22.45 56.73
C VAL A 76 -62.01 23.11 55.49
N PRO A 77 -61.41 24.22 55.00
CA PRO A 77 -61.75 24.74 53.68
C PRO A 77 -61.66 23.58 52.67
N HIS A 78 -62.58 23.48 51.73
CA HIS A 78 -62.64 22.39 50.73
C HIS A 78 -63.20 21.04 51.20
N SER A 79 -63.83 20.94 52.38
CA SER A 79 -64.41 19.68 52.87
C SER A 79 -65.92 19.73 53.12
N LEU A 80 -66.57 18.57 53.05
CA LEU A 80 -67.97 18.35 53.40
C LEU A 80 -68.05 17.33 54.54
N THR A 81 -68.93 17.58 55.51
CA THR A 81 -69.30 16.59 56.52
C THR A 81 -70.61 15.93 56.09
N LEU A 82 -70.53 14.63 55.80
CA LEU A 82 -71.66 13.79 55.41
C LEU A 82 -72.17 13.04 56.65
N THR A 83 -73.45 13.18 56.97
CA THR A 83 -74.11 12.37 57.99
C THR A 83 -74.78 11.18 57.34
N VAL A 84 -74.51 9.97 57.81
CA VAL A 84 -75.11 8.73 57.27
C VAL A 84 -76.13 8.11 58.23
N ASN A 85 -77.11 7.39 57.66
CA ASN A 85 -78.19 6.77 58.43
C ASN A 85 -77.73 5.66 59.41
N ALA A 86 -76.61 4.98 59.11
CA ALA A 86 -76.06 3.91 59.94
C ALA A 86 -74.53 3.82 59.79
N ALA A 87 -73.84 3.36 60.84
CA ALA A 87 -72.41 3.03 60.76
C ALA A 87 -72.21 1.66 60.10
N GLY A 88 -71.19 1.54 59.25
CA GLY A 88 -70.87 0.29 58.56
C GLY A 88 -70.17 -0.77 59.43
N ASP A 89 -69.94 -1.93 58.82
CA ASP A 89 -69.18 -3.04 59.39
C ASP A 89 -67.67 -2.95 59.06
N TYR A 90 -66.91 -4.05 59.20
CA TYR A 90 -65.46 -4.10 58.94
C TYR A 90 -65.09 -4.30 57.46
N SER A 91 -66.07 -4.45 56.57
CA SER A 91 -65.82 -4.63 55.13
C SER A 91 -65.51 -3.29 54.43
N PRO A 92 -64.88 -3.31 53.24
CA PRO A 92 -64.65 -2.09 52.49
C PRO A 92 -65.96 -1.53 51.91
N TYR A 93 -66.09 -0.21 51.93
CA TYR A 93 -67.17 0.56 51.33
C TYR A 93 -66.60 1.50 50.28
N ARG A 94 -67.33 1.75 49.21
CA ARG A 94 -66.97 2.70 48.17
C ARG A 94 -67.91 3.88 48.19
N LEU A 95 -67.37 5.08 48.42
CA LEU A 95 -68.10 6.33 48.26
C LEU A 95 -67.85 6.87 46.86
N SER A 96 -68.91 7.22 46.14
CA SER A 96 -68.85 7.89 44.84
C SER A 96 -69.75 9.11 44.78
N VAL A 97 -69.32 10.13 44.02
CA VAL A 97 -70.07 11.36 43.79
C VAL A 97 -70.71 11.32 42.40
N ARG A 98 -72.02 11.59 42.36
CA ARG A 98 -72.86 11.55 41.16
C ARG A 98 -73.70 12.83 41.01
N LEU A 99 -74.23 13.07 39.83
CA LEU A 99 -75.05 14.26 39.52
C LEU A 99 -76.39 14.32 40.27
N GLY A 100 -76.93 13.19 40.74
CA GLY A 100 -78.11 13.15 41.62
C GLY A 100 -78.67 11.73 41.80
N ALA A 101 -79.78 11.57 42.55
CA ALA A 101 -80.31 10.27 42.98
C ALA A 101 -80.58 9.24 41.87
N VAL A 102 -80.93 9.72 40.67
CA VAL A 102 -81.33 8.87 39.52
C VAL A 102 -80.32 8.94 38.37
N ASN A 103 -79.29 9.79 38.48
CA ASN A 103 -78.28 9.99 37.45
C ASN A 103 -76.89 9.66 38.03
N ASP A 104 -76.41 8.46 37.76
CA ASP A 104 -75.10 7.96 38.20
C ASP A 104 -73.92 8.58 37.42
N ALA A 105 -74.15 9.54 36.50
CA ALA A 105 -73.06 10.25 35.84
C ALA A 105 -72.28 11.14 36.83
N ILE A 106 -70.96 11.18 36.65
CA ILE A 106 -70.04 11.96 37.49
C ILE A 106 -70.22 13.46 37.19
N PRO A 107 -70.27 14.35 38.20
CA PRO A 107 -70.35 15.77 37.96
C PRO A 107 -69.17 16.25 37.09
N PRO A 108 -69.42 17.08 36.06
CA PRO A 108 -68.40 17.44 35.06
C PRO A 108 -67.22 18.25 35.62
N PHE A 109 -67.33 18.74 36.86
CA PHE A 109 -66.25 19.43 37.55
C PHE A 109 -65.33 18.46 38.33
N LEU A 110 -65.65 17.17 38.43
CA LEU A 110 -64.85 16.16 39.12
C LEU A 110 -64.10 15.28 38.11
N ASP A 111 -62.84 14.96 38.41
CA ASP A 111 -62.06 13.97 37.69
C ASP A 111 -62.70 12.57 37.85
N PRO A 112 -63.01 11.84 36.76
CA PRO A 112 -63.62 10.53 36.85
C PRO A 112 -62.87 9.51 37.72
N MET A 113 -61.54 9.59 37.83
CA MET A 113 -60.75 8.70 38.69
C MET A 113 -60.79 9.11 40.16
N LEU A 114 -60.96 10.41 40.45
CA LEU A 114 -61.00 10.95 41.82
C LEU A 114 -62.43 11.26 42.30
N ALA A 115 -63.45 10.83 41.56
CA ALA A 115 -64.86 10.97 41.94
C ALA A 115 -65.35 9.86 42.88
N ALA A 116 -64.52 8.86 43.17
CA ALA A 116 -64.84 7.78 44.08
C ALA A 116 -63.60 7.30 44.85
N LEU A 117 -63.81 6.83 46.08
CA LEU A 117 -62.78 6.19 46.89
C LEU A 117 -63.33 5.03 47.71
N ASP A 118 -62.45 4.11 48.06
CA ASP A 118 -62.74 3.01 48.98
C ASP A 118 -62.29 3.38 50.41
N PHE A 119 -63.14 3.12 51.40
CA PHE A 119 -62.89 3.41 52.81
C PHE A 119 -63.49 2.32 53.73
N SER A 120 -63.14 2.36 55.01
CA SER A 120 -63.72 1.49 56.05
C SER A 120 -64.21 2.33 57.23
N PHE A 121 -65.39 1.99 57.76
CA PHE A 121 -65.96 2.64 58.95
C PHE A 121 -65.18 2.37 60.24
N LYS A 122 -64.24 1.41 60.22
CA LYS A 122 -63.50 0.96 61.41
C LYS A 122 -62.04 1.47 61.44
N ALA A 123 -61.77 2.60 60.76
CA ALA A 123 -60.44 3.20 60.68
C ALA A 123 -59.81 3.56 62.04
N GLU A 124 -60.61 3.95 63.06
CA GLU A 124 -60.12 4.26 64.43
C GLU A 124 -60.32 3.12 65.45
N CYS A 125 -60.78 1.95 65.01
CA CYS A 125 -60.98 0.80 65.90
C CYS A 125 -59.64 0.06 66.10
N PRO A 126 -59.20 -0.18 67.35
CA PRO A 126 -57.99 -0.96 67.60
C PRO A 126 -58.18 -2.40 67.12
N SER A 127 -57.39 -2.81 66.11
CA SER A 127 -57.28 -4.21 65.67
C SER A 127 -56.26 -4.93 66.54
N ALA A 128 -56.64 -6.09 67.12
CA ALA A 128 -55.72 -7.00 67.80
C ALA A 128 -55.00 -7.97 66.84
N PHE A 129 -55.23 -7.82 65.52
CA PHE A 129 -54.62 -8.63 64.47
C PHE A 129 -53.48 -7.85 63.81
N ASP A 130 -52.31 -8.49 63.74
CA ASP A 130 -51.15 -7.97 63.02
C ASP A 130 -51.49 -7.82 61.53
N CYS A 131 -51.03 -6.73 60.92
CA CYS A 131 -51.21 -6.51 59.49
C CYS A 131 -50.59 -7.67 58.69
N ALA A 132 -51.35 -8.25 57.77
CA ALA A 132 -50.78 -9.17 56.79
C ALA A 132 -49.69 -8.43 56.00
N ALA A 133 -48.51 -9.06 55.86
CA ALA A 133 -47.45 -8.51 55.04
C ALA A 133 -47.98 -8.31 53.60
N PRO A 134 -47.74 -7.15 52.97
CA PRO A 134 -48.17 -6.94 51.60
C PRO A 134 -47.55 -8.01 50.70
N ASP A 135 -48.36 -8.63 49.84
CA ASP A 135 -47.86 -9.47 48.76
C ASP A 135 -46.95 -8.61 47.87
N ASP A 136 -45.64 -8.85 47.94
CA ASP A 136 -44.65 -8.23 47.07
C ASP A 136 -45.06 -8.52 45.61
N PRO A 137 -45.30 -7.49 44.76
CA PRO A 137 -45.62 -7.69 43.36
C PRO A 137 -44.40 -8.26 42.65
N GLY A 138 -44.28 -9.59 42.71
CA GLY A 138 -43.39 -10.48 41.99
C GLY A 138 -42.09 -9.87 41.49
N THR A 139 -40.99 -10.13 42.18
CA THR A 139 -39.67 -10.13 41.52
C THR A 139 -39.79 -10.93 40.23
N PRO A 140 -39.56 -10.33 39.05
CA PRO A 140 -39.67 -11.06 37.80
C PRO A 140 -38.72 -12.26 37.88
N ARG A 141 -39.26 -13.47 37.74
CA ARG A 141 -38.42 -14.67 37.68
C ARG A 141 -37.41 -14.47 36.55
N PRO A 142 -36.10 -14.62 36.80
CA PRO A 142 -35.12 -14.49 35.74
C PRO A 142 -35.47 -15.47 34.61
N PHE A 143 -35.50 -14.94 33.38
CA PHE A 143 -35.81 -15.72 32.19
C PHE A 143 -34.68 -16.73 31.92
N GLY A 144 -34.86 -17.97 32.36
CA GLY A 144 -33.97 -19.09 32.09
C GLY A 144 -32.62 -19.05 32.82
N PRO A 145 -31.85 -20.16 32.78
CA PRO A 145 -30.50 -20.18 33.34
C PRO A 145 -29.58 -19.20 32.62
N PRO A 146 -28.63 -18.60 33.34
CA PRO A 146 -27.67 -17.65 32.78
C PRO A 146 -26.84 -18.34 31.69
N ILE A 147 -26.85 -17.77 30.49
CA ILE A 147 -25.95 -18.20 29.41
C ILE A 147 -24.64 -17.45 29.64
N ASP A 148 -23.57 -18.19 29.94
CA ASP A 148 -22.23 -17.61 29.96
C ASP A 148 -21.71 -17.47 28.53
N TYR A 149 -21.69 -16.23 28.02
CA TYR A 149 -21.19 -15.91 26.69
C TYR A 149 -19.65 -15.98 26.57
N LEU A 150 -18.95 -16.15 27.69
CA LEU A 150 -17.49 -16.37 27.71
C LEU A 150 -17.13 -17.86 27.61
N ALA A 151 -18.11 -18.77 27.69
CA ALA A 151 -17.89 -20.19 27.46
C ALA A 151 -17.40 -20.43 26.02
N LYS A 152 -16.18 -20.96 25.91
CA LYS A 152 -15.44 -21.06 24.65
C LYS A 152 -14.70 -22.39 24.47
N ASP A 153 -14.61 -23.20 25.52
CA ASP A 153 -13.90 -24.48 25.54
C ASP A 153 -14.85 -25.64 25.87
N TYR A 154 -14.36 -26.87 25.70
CA TYR A 154 -15.13 -28.08 25.94
C TYR A 154 -15.77 -28.14 27.34
N ASP A 155 -15.00 -27.85 28.39
CA ASP A 155 -15.46 -27.98 29.77
C ASP A 155 -16.54 -26.95 30.10
N SER A 156 -16.37 -25.70 29.67
CA SER A 156 -17.36 -24.63 29.85
C SER A 156 -18.65 -24.90 29.06
N PHE A 157 -18.57 -25.42 27.82
CA PHE A 157 -19.77 -25.81 27.07
C PHE A 157 -20.48 -27.00 27.71
N ARG A 158 -19.74 -28.02 28.15
CA ARG A 158 -20.29 -29.18 28.86
C ARG A 158 -21.01 -28.73 30.14
N GLN A 159 -20.38 -27.87 30.93
CA GLN A 159 -20.98 -27.32 32.15
C GLN A 159 -22.24 -26.51 31.83
N LEU A 160 -22.19 -25.61 30.85
CA LEU A 160 -23.34 -24.80 30.43
C LEU A 160 -24.53 -25.65 29.99
N MET A 161 -24.27 -26.73 29.24
CA MET A 161 -25.32 -27.66 28.81
C MET A 161 -25.90 -28.46 29.99
N LEU A 162 -25.06 -28.95 30.91
CA LEU A 162 -25.51 -29.67 32.11
C LEU A 162 -26.32 -28.76 33.05
N ASP A 163 -25.88 -27.52 33.25
CA ASP A 163 -26.60 -26.52 34.06
C ASP A 163 -27.94 -26.16 33.41
N ARG A 164 -27.98 -26.05 32.08
CA ARG A 164 -29.24 -25.86 31.33
C ARG A 164 -30.19 -27.04 31.49
N MET A 165 -29.66 -28.27 31.42
CA MET A 165 -30.45 -29.49 31.62
C MET A 165 -31.00 -29.62 33.04
N ALA A 166 -30.23 -29.25 34.06
CA ALA A 166 -30.69 -29.26 35.45
C ALA A 166 -31.95 -28.39 35.67
N VAL A 167 -32.06 -27.28 34.94
CA VAL A 167 -33.24 -26.40 35.01
C VAL A 167 -34.38 -26.86 34.09
N SER A 168 -34.04 -27.36 32.89
CA SER A 168 -35.03 -27.68 31.86
C SER A 168 -35.66 -29.06 32.05
N LEU A 169 -34.93 -29.99 32.69
CA LEU A 169 -35.31 -31.37 32.96
C LEU A 169 -34.92 -31.74 34.40
N PRO A 170 -35.58 -31.17 35.43
CA PRO A 170 -35.20 -31.36 36.84
C PRO A 170 -35.30 -32.83 37.32
N GLY A 171 -36.05 -33.68 36.60
CA GLY A 171 -36.13 -35.12 36.88
C GLY A 171 -34.91 -35.93 36.41
N TRP A 172 -34.00 -35.34 35.63
CA TRP A 172 -32.79 -36.00 35.15
C TRP A 172 -31.58 -35.70 36.05
N THR A 173 -31.23 -36.65 36.91
CA THR A 173 -30.18 -36.51 37.93
C THR A 173 -28.91 -37.30 37.64
N GLU A 174 -28.86 -38.07 36.55
CA GLU A 174 -27.71 -38.92 36.21
C GLU A 174 -26.48 -38.08 35.86
N ARG A 175 -25.31 -38.49 36.34
CA ARG A 175 -24.02 -37.78 36.15
C ARG A 175 -22.86 -38.72 35.80
N SER A 176 -23.14 -40.02 35.66
CA SER A 176 -22.16 -41.02 35.27
C SER A 176 -21.66 -40.76 33.84
N PRO A 177 -20.33 -40.82 33.59
CA PRO A 177 -19.77 -40.77 32.24
C PRO A 177 -20.27 -41.89 31.32
N ALA A 178 -20.75 -43.01 31.88
CA ALA A 178 -21.29 -44.13 31.12
C ALA A 178 -22.76 -43.92 30.68
N ASP A 179 -23.41 -42.83 31.12
CA ASP A 179 -24.77 -42.53 30.72
C ASP A 179 -24.83 -41.98 29.28
N LEU A 180 -25.87 -42.39 28.55
CA LEU A 180 -26.08 -41.94 27.16
C LEU A 180 -26.36 -40.44 27.08
N GLY A 181 -27.09 -39.87 28.04
CA GLY A 181 -27.38 -38.44 28.09
C GLY A 181 -26.12 -37.62 28.31
N VAL A 182 -25.27 -38.04 29.25
CA VAL A 182 -23.95 -37.42 29.46
C VAL A 182 -23.07 -37.54 28.21
N THR A 183 -23.02 -38.72 27.57
CA THR A 183 -22.25 -38.93 26.33
C THR A 183 -22.70 -38.00 25.20
N LEU A 184 -24.01 -37.77 25.04
CA LEU A 184 -24.54 -36.84 24.05
C LEU A 184 -24.16 -35.38 24.36
N VAL A 185 -24.21 -34.97 25.62
CA VAL A 185 -23.77 -33.64 26.04
C VAL A 185 -22.28 -33.45 25.75
N GLU A 186 -21.45 -34.45 26.03
CA GLU A 186 -20.02 -34.41 25.75
C GLU A 186 -19.73 -34.34 24.25
N ALA A 187 -20.44 -35.11 23.43
CA ALA A 187 -20.33 -35.04 21.96
C ALA A 187 -20.73 -33.66 21.41
N LEU A 188 -21.80 -33.06 21.94
CA LEU A 188 -22.24 -31.71 21.58
C LEU A 188 -21.25 -30.64 22.05
N ALA A 189 -20.71 -30.76 23.26
CA ALA A 189 -19.69 -29.86 23.79
C ALA A 189 -18.42 -29.90 22.94
N TYR A 190 -17.99 -31.08 22.49
CA TYR A 190 -16.87 -31.23 21.55
C TYR A 190 -17.15 -30.57 20.19
N ALA A 191 -18.36 -30.73 19.64
CA ALA A 191 -18.75 -30.05 18.41
C ALA A 191 -18.82 -28.51 18.59
N ALA A 192 -19.30 -28.03 19.73
CA ALA A 192 -19.34 -26.62 20.10
C ALA A 192 -17.93 -26.03 20.24
N ASP A 193 -17.00 -26.74 20.89
CA ASP A 193 -15.59 -26.33 21.02
C ASP A 193 -14.92 -26.21 19.64
N ARG A 194 -15.07 -27.23 18.77
CA ARG A 194 -14.52 -27.19 17.40
C ARG A 194 -15.09 -26.04 16.57
N THR A 195 -16.38 -25.75 16.69
CA THR A 195 -17.03 -24.65 15.96
C THR A 195 -16.67 -23.29 16.55
N SER A 196 -16.52 -23.18 17.86
CA SER A 196 -16.02 -22.00 18.58
C SER A 196 -14.60 -21.64 18.11
N TRP A 197 -13.70 -22.62 18.09
CA TRP A 197 -12.35 -22.45 17.54
C TRP A 197 -12.38 -21.98 16.09
N PHE A 198 -13.24 -22.58 15.25
CA PHE A 198 -13.36 -22.18 13.84
C PHE A 198 -13.86 -20.74 13.68
N GLN A 199 -14.84 -20.31 14.48
CA GLN A 199 -15.34 -18.93 14.49
C GLN A 199 -14.23 -17.95 14.88
N ASP A 200 -13.45 -18.26 15.92
CA ASP A 200 -12.36 -17.40 16.38
C ASP A 200 -11.21 -17.35 15.34
N ALA A 201 -10.92 -18.47 14.68
CA ALA A 201 -9.94 -18.54 13.59
C ALA A 201 -10.39 -17.67 12.39
N VAL A 202 -11.64 -17.81 11.94
CA VAL A 202 -12.20 -16.99 10.85
C VAL A 202 -12.26 -15.51 11.26
N GLY A 203 -12.69 -15.21 12.49
CA GLY A 203 -12.74 -13.85 13.02
C GLY A 203 -11.36 -13.20 13.13
N THR A 204 -10.32 -13.98 13.40
CA THR A 204 -8.92 -13.52 13.38
C THR A 204 -8.48 -13.15 11.95
N GLU A 205 -8.82 -13.97 10.97
CA GLU A 205 -8.45 -13.76 9.56
C GLU A 205 -9.27 -12.65 8.87
N ALA A 206 -10.48 -12.35 9.35
CA ALA A 206 -11.39 -11.37 8.76
C ALA A 206 -10.94 -9.89 8.89
N PHE A 207 -9.94 -9.61 9.73
CA PHE A 207 -9.43 -8.25 9.93
C PHE A 207 -7.94 -8.16 9.61
N PHE A 208 -7.55 -7.19 8.78
CA PHE A 208 -6.17 -6.98 8.34
C PHE A 208 -5.15 -6.94 9.48
N GLY A 209 -5.48 -6.27 10.60
CA GLY A 209 -4.60 -6.15 11.76
C GLY A 209 -4.47 -7.43 12.61
N ARG A 210 -5.34 -8.43 12.43
CA ARG A 210 -5.36 -9.68 13.21
C ARG A 210 -5.00 -10.91 12.36
N ALA A 211 -5.19 -10.85 11.05
CA ALA A 211 -4.95 -11.95 10.11
C ALA A 211 -3.54 -12.52 10.21
N ARG A 212 -3.42 -13.82 10.45
CA ARG A 212 -2.14 -14.52 10.61
C ARG A 212 -1.69 -15.16 9.31
N LEU A 213 -2.64 -15.64 8.50
CA LEU A 213 -2.32 -16.25 7.21
C LEU A 213 -1.89 -15.19 6.21
N ARG A 214 -0.76 -15.44 5.53
CA ARG A 214 -0.25 -14.58 4.46
C ARG A 214 -1.32 -14.31 3.40
N GLN A 215 -2.03 -15.35 2.96
CA GLN A 215 -3.07 -15.23 1.94
C GLN A 215 -4.18 -14.25 2.33
N SER A 216 -4.64 -14.29 3.59
CA SER A 216 -5.63 -13.35 4.10
C SER A 216 -5.09 -11.92 4.09
N VAL A 217 -3.86 -11.71 4.57
CA VAL A 217 -3.21 -10.39 4.59
C VAL A 217 -3.08 -9.83 3.17
N MET A 218 -2.67 -10.65 2.20
CA MET A 218 -2.57 -10.24 0.79
C MET A 218 -3.93 -9.86 0.19
N ARG A 219 -4.99 -10.64 0.46
CA ARG A 219 -6.35 -10.34 -0.01
C ARG A 219 -6.86 -9.01 0.57
N HIS A 220 -6.62 -8.76 1.85
CA HIS A 220 -6.96 -7.48 2.48
C HIS A 220 -6.13 -6.32 1.94
N ALA A 221 -4.82 -6.50 1.77
CA ALA A 221 -3.93 -5.49 1.23
C ALA A 221 -4.35 -5.10 -0.20
N ARG A 222 -4.82 -6.07 -0.98
CA ARG A 222 -5.36 -5.83 -2.32
C ARG A 222 -6.63 -4.98 -2.32
N LEU A 223 -7.52 -5.12 -1.32
CA LEU A 223 -8.67 -4.21 -1.16
C LEU A 223 -8.24 -2.76 -0.90
N LEU A 224 -7.04 -2.56 -0.35
CA LEU A 224 -6.42 -1.26 -0.15
C LEU A 224 -5.66 -0.76 -1.39
N GLY A 225 -5.74 -1.48 -2.52
CA GLY A 225 -5.00 -1.18 -3.74
C GLY A 225 -3.50 -1.54 -3.68
N TYR A 226 -3.06 -2.22 -2.61
CA TYR A 226 -1.66 -2.59 -2.42
C TYR A 226 -1.38 -4.01 -2.91
N SER A 227 -0.48 -4.14 -3.88
CA SER A 227 0.04 -5.42 -4.37
C SER A 227 1.36 -5.74 -3.67
N ALA A 228 1.31 -6.68 -2.72
CA ALA A 228 2.51 -7.16 -2.02
C ALA A 228 3.45 -7.89 -2.99
N SER A 229 4.76 -7.74 -2.79
CA SER A 229 5.75 -8.42 -3.65
C SER A 229 5.83 -9.92 -3.31
N GLU A 230 5.69 -10.77 -4.33
CA GLU A 230 5.93 -12.21 -4.24
C GLU A 230 7.41 -12.59 -4.52
N GLY A 231 8.30 -11.60 -4.47
CA GLY A 231 9.71 -11.75 -4.77
C GLY A 231 10.04 -11.67 -6.26
N CYS A 232 11.31 -11.86 -6.58
CA CYS A 232 11.82 -11.91 -7.94
C CYS A 232 13.03 -12.85 -7.99
N ASN A 233 13.25 -13.55 -9.11
CA ASN A 233 14.50 -14.25 -9.35
C ASN A 233 15.63 -13.29 -9.74
N ALA A 234 16.86 -13.79 -9.64
CA ALA A 234 18.04 -13.06 -10.11
C ALA A 234 18.31 -13.35 -11.59
N ARG A 235 18.84 -12.36 -12.31
CA ARG A 235 19.35 -12.50 -13.68
C ARG A 235 20.86 -12.37 -13.70
N VAL A 236 21.48 -13.00 -14.69
CA VAL A 236 22.93 -13.04 -14.85
C VAL A 236 23.33 -13.17 -16.32
N ALA A 237 24.48 -12.59 -16.65
CA ALA A 237 25.14 -12.82 -17.94
C ALA A 237 26.23 -13.88 -17.77
N VAL A 238 26.23 -14.84 -18.70
CA VAL A 238 27.12 -16.01 -18.71
C VAL A 238 28.00 -15.91 -19.94
N ALA A 239 29.30 -15.88 -19.74
CA ALA A 239 30.29 -15.95 -20.79
C ALA A 239 30.65 -17.42 -21.05
N VAL A 240 30.51 -17.85 -22.30
CA VAL A 240 30.81 -19.22 -22.74
C VAL A 240 32.10 -19.20 -23.56
N ALA A 241 33.12 -19.91 -23.12
CA ALA A 241 34.33 -20.09 -23.91
C ALA A 241 34.10 -21.17 -24.97
N ALA A 242 34.24 -20.81 -26.23
CA ALA A 242 34.15 -21.72 -27.36
C ALA A 242 35.48 -22.48 -27.55
N GLY A 243 35.43 -23.81 -27.66
CA GLY A 243 36.57 -24.65 -28.04
C GLY A 243 36.74 -24.81 -29.55
N LEU A 244 35.67 -24.58 -30.31
CA LEU A 244 35.64 -24.59 -31.77
C LEU A 244 34.45 -23.74 -32.26
N ASP A 245 34.49 -23.30 -33.51
CA ASP A 245 33.41 -22.52 -34.12
C ASP A 245 32.22 -23.41 -34.45
N VAL A 246 31.05 -23.07 -33.91
CA VAL A 246 29.79 -23.77 -34.13
C VAL A 246 28.73 -22.76 -34.53
N GLU A 247 28.04 -22.99 -35.64
CA GLU A 247 26.90 -22.18 -36.06
C GLU A 247 25.75 -23.11 -36.47
N ARG A 248 24.61 -22.98 -35.79
CA ARG A 248 23.40 -23.78 -36.03
C ARG A 248 22.36 -22.92 -36.73
N GLY A 249 21.88 -23.39 -37.89
CA GLY A 249 20.82 -22.70 -38.63
C GLY A 249 19.48 -22.65 -37.87
N PRO A 250 18.50 -21.86 -38.35
CA PRO A 250 17.23 -21.65 -37.64
C PRO A 250 16.38 -22.91 -37.44
N LEU A 251 16.51 -23.89 -38.35
CA LEU A 251 15.77 -25.16 -38.32
C LEU A 251 16.50 -26.26 -37.53
N ALA A 252 17.76 -26.05 -37.15
CA ALA A 252 18.53 -26.98 -36.36
C ALA A 252 18.34 -26.69 -34.86
N ASP A 253 18.52 -27.73 -34.04
CA ASP A 253 18.55 -27.56 -32.59
C ASP A 253 19.68 -26.60 -32.19
N PRO A 254 19.42 -25.64 -31.29
CA PRO A 254 20.43 -24.72 -30.80
C PRO A 254 21.50 -25.48 -29.98
N ILE A 255 22.67 -24.86 -29.82
CA ILE A 255 23.76 -25.42 -28.99
C ILE A 255 23.29 -25.49 -27.53
N LEU A 256 22.66 -24.42 -27.05
CA LEU A 256 21.91 -24.42 -25.80
C LEU A 256 20.52 -23.87 -26.09
N PRO A 257 19.44 -24.64 -25.89
CA PRO A 257 18.09 -24.11 -26.01
C PRO A 257 17.79 -23.13 -24.88
N ARG A 258 16.79 -22.24 -25.09
CA ARG A 258 16.12 -21.55 -23.98
C ARG A 258 15.65 -22.57 -22.95
N GLY A 259 15.92 -22.32 -21.67
CA GLY A 259 15.61 -23.23 -20.57
C GLY A 259 16.77 -24.19 -20.23
N ALA A 260 17.85 -24.23 -21.01
CA ALA A 260 19.03 -25.03 -20.68
C ALA A 260 19.58 -24.65 -19.30
N ARG A 261 20.01 -25.66 -18.53
CA ARG A 261 20.32 -25.46 -17.11
C ARG A 261 21.79 -25.20 -16.90
N LEU A 262 22.07 -24.21 -16.09
CA LEU A 262 23.40 -23.84 -15.62
C LEU A 262 23.44 -24.04 -14.11
N LEU A 263 24.56 -24.56 -13.61
CA LEU A 263 24.75 -24.84 -12.19
C LEU A 263 25.96 -24.07 -11.65
N THR A 264 25.81 -23.58 -10.42
CA THR A 264 26.95 -23.09 -9.64
C THR A 264 27.83 -24.24 -9.20
N ARG A 265 29.08 -23.93 -8.84
CA ARG A 265 29.94 -24.89 -8.15
C ARG A 265 29.29 -25.26 -6.80
N PRO A 266 29.04 -26.55 -6.51
CA PRO A 266 28.54 -26.94 -5.20
C PRO A 266 29.62 -26.65 -4.15
N PRO A 267 29.29 -25.99 -3.03
CA PRO A 267 30.28 -25.59 -2.03
C PRO A 267 30.96 -26.80 -1.35
N ASP A 268 30.25 -27.92 -1.21
CA ASP A 268 30.69 -29.09 -0.44
C ASP A 268 31.37 -30.17 -1.31
N LEU A 269 31.50 -29.94 -2.62
CA LEU A 269 32.08 -30.94 -3.52
C LEU A 269 33.58 -30.75 -3.70
N ILE A 270 34.37 -31.73 -3.24
CA ILE A 270 35.84 -31.72 -3.31
C ILE A 270 36.33 -32.15 -4.71
N ALA A 271 35.57 -32.97 -5.43
CA ALA A 271 35.95 -33.49 -6.73
C ALA A 271 35.68 -32.47 -7.86
N PRO A 272 36.60 -32.31 -8.83
CA PRO A 272 36.37 -31.43 -9.97
C PRO A 272 35.25 -31.99 -10.85
N LEU A 273 34.22 -31.17 -11.08
CA LEU A 273 33.14 -31.44 -12.03
C LEU A 273 33.51 -30.94 -13.43
N ALA A 274 33.17 -31.72 -14.45
CA ALA A 274 33.27 -31.28 -15.84
C ALA A 274 32.36 -30.06 -16.11
N THR A 275 32.74 -29.19 -17.05
CA THR A 275 31.90 -28.06 -17.48
C THR A 275 30.55 -28.55 -18.00
N VAL A 276 30.56 -29.58 -18.86
CA VAL A 276 29.34 -30.16 -19.44
C VAL A 276 28.92 -31.36 -18.61
N GLN A 277 27.72 -31.30 -18.05
CA GLN A 277 27.10 -32.35 -17.26
C GLN A 277 26.05 -33.09 -18.10
N PRO A 278 25.98 -34.43 -18.00
CA PRO A 278 25.00 -35.20 -18.74
C PRO A 278 23.58 -34.91 -18.24
N ARG A 279 22.60 -35.09 -19.13
CA ARG A 279 21.17 -34.96 -18.82
C ARG A 279 20.65 -36.20 -18.06
N ALA A 280 21.13 -36.40 -16.84
CA ALA A 280 20.69 -37.47 -15.95
C ALA A 280 19.98 -36.86 -14.72
N PRO A 281 18.68 -37.14 -14.50
CA PRO A 281 17.93 -36.56 -13.37
C PRO A 281 18.55 -36.86 -12.01
N GLU A 282 19.10 -38.06 -11.82
CA GLU A 282 19.75 -38.47 -10.56
C GLU A 282 20.98 -37.62 -10.26
N ILE A 283 21.88 -37.46 -11.24
CA ILE A 283 23.10 -36.62 -11.11
C ILE A 283 22.71 -35.17 -10.85
N PHE A 284 21.69 -34.66 -11.55
CA PHE A 284 21.21 -33.30 -11.34
C PHE A 284 20.68 -33.08 -9.92
N GLU A 285 19.82 -33.97 -9.42
CA GLU A 285 19.27 -33.85 -8.06
C GLU A 285 20.36 -34.03 -6.98
N ASP A 286 21.37 -34.86 -7.20
CA ASP A 286 22.53 -34.99 -6.30
C ASP A 286 23.34 -33.68 -6.24
N LEU A 287 23.57 -33.03 -7.38
CA LEU A 287 24.28 -31.75 -7.45
C LEU A 287 23.48 -30.63 -6.76
N VAL A 288 22.18 -30.58 -6.96
CA VAL A 288 21.30 -29.62 -6.27
C VAL A 288 21.26 -29.92 -4.76
N GLY A 289 21.22 -31.19 -4.38
CA GLY A 289 21.26 -31.65 -2.98
C GLY A 289 22.56 -31.31 -2.24
N THR A 290 23.67 -31.19 -2.97
CA THR A 290 24.97 -30.71 -2.45
C THR A 290 25.12 -29.19 -2.46
N GLY A 291 24.04 -28.46 -2.76
CA GLY A 291 23.97 -27.01 -2.66
C GLY A 291 24.22 -26.24 -3.96
N ALA A 292 24.24 -26.89 -5.12
CA ALA A 292 24.31 -26.18 -6.40
C ALA A 292 23.01 -25.40 -6.66
N ILE A 293 23.15 -24.15 -7.10
CA ILE A 293 22.02 -23.29 -7.47
C ILE A 293 21.81 -23.39 -8.98
N THR A 294 20.56 -23.55 -9.41
CA THR A 294 20.18 -23.71 -10.81
C THR A 294 19.75 -22.38 -11.44
N PHE A 295 20.30 -22.11 -12.61
CA PHE A 295 19.89 -21.06 -13.53
C PHE A 295 19.41 -21.68 -14.83
N GLU A 296 18.50 -21.01 -15.54
CA GLU A 296 18.05 -21.42 -16.87
C GLU A 296 18.31 -20.31 -17.88
N THR A 297 18.68 -20.69 -19.10
CA THR A 297 18.96 -19.76 -20.19
C THR A 297 17.68 -19.06 -20.65
N LEU A 298 17.77 -17.75 -20.91
CA LEU A 298 16.62 -16.91 -21.28
C LEU A 298 16.30 -16.95 -22.78
N HIS A 299 17.27 -17.36 -23.60
CA HIS A 299 17.15 -17.48 -25.05
C HIS A 299 18.04 -18.60 -25.59
N ASP A 300 17.85 -18.95 -26.86
CA ASP A 300 18.69 -19.93 -27.55
C ASP A 300 20.11 -19.37 -27.77
N LEU A 301 21.11 -20.24 -27.65
CA LEU A 301 22.48 -20.02 -28.10
C LEU A 301 22.71 -20.82 -29.38
N ARG A 302 22.86 -20.13 -30.52
CA ARG A 302 22.97 -20.77 -31.85
C ARG A 302 24.36 -20.68 -32.47
N SER A 303 25.16 -19.71 -32.04
CA SER A 303 26.50 -19.49 -32.55
C SER A 303 27.51 -19.37 -31.41
N LEU A 304 28.60 -20.12 -31.51
CA LEU A 304 29.79 -19.99 -30.69
C LEU A 304 30.99 -19.79 -31.61
N ARG A 305 31.82 -18.80 -31.29
CA ARG A 305 33.05 -18.54 -32.05
C ARG A 305 34.25 -18.38 -31.15
N VAL A 306 35.35 -19.05 -31.48
CA VAL A 306 36.62 -18.95 -30.75
C VAL A 306 37.12 -17.51 -30.75
N ALA A 307 36.95 -16.79 -31.86
CA ALA A 307 37.31 -15.38 -31.98
C ALA A 307 36.55 -14.46 -30.98
N ARG A 308 35.36 -14.86 -30.52
CA ARG A 308 34.57 -14.10 -29.51
C ARG A 308 34.96 -14.41 -28.06
N ASN A 309 35.88 -15.34 -27.82
CA ASN A 309 36.34 -15.65 -26.47
C ASN A 309 37.12 -14.49 -25.85
N ALA A 310 37.95 -13.84 -26.66
CA ALA A 310 38.81 -12.72 -26.27
C ALA A 310 39.09 -11.86 -27.51
N MET A 311 38.29 -10.82 -27.70
CA MET A 311 38.45 -9.82 -28.75
C MET A 311 39.29 -8.68 -28.18
N LEU A 312 40.36 -8.34 -28.90
CA LEU A 312 41.25 -7.25 -28.52
C LEU A 312 40.63 -5.91 -28.95
N LEU A 313 40.78 -4.89 -28.11
CA LEU A 313 40.42 -3.52 -28.46
C LEU A 313 41.61 -2.82 -29.10
N HIS A 314 41.37 -2.05 -30.15
CA HIS A 314 42.39 -1.29 -30.85
C HIS A 314 42.79 -0.04 -30.07
N ASP A 315 44.08 0.16 -29.84
CA ASP A 315 44.64 1.29 -29.09
C ASP A 315 45.09 2.46 -29.98
N TRP A 316 44.99 2.32 -31.31
CA TRP A 316 45.45 3.30 -32.31
C TRP A 316 46.94 3.68 -32.16
N GLY A 317 47.75 2.81 -31.57
CA GLY A 317 49.19 3.00 -31.42
C GLY A 317 49.55 3.93 -30.25
N ASP A 318 48.56 4.33 -29.45
CA ASP A 318 48.78 5.04 -28.19
C ASP A 318 48.96 4.04 -27.05
N ALA A 319 50.20 3.90 -26.57
CA ALA A 319 50.53 3.01 -25.47
C ALA A 319 49.87 3.38 -24.13
N ALA A 320 49.26 4.57 -24.03
CA ALA A 320 48.46 5.01 -22.88
C ALA A 320 46.94 5.11 -23.21
N CYS A 321 46.49 4.49 -24.30
CA CYS A 321 45.11 4.59 -24.77
C CYS A 321 44.11 4.09 -23.73
N CYS A 322 43.04 4.86 -23.54
CA CYS A 322 41.96 4.55 -22.62
C CYS A 322 40.62 4.99 -23.22
N LEU A 323 39.62 4.11 -23.16
CA LEU A 323 38.25 4.50 -23.44
C LEU A 323 37.70 5.27 -22.23
N PRO A 324 37.23 6.51 -22.37
CA PRO A 324 36.75 7.29 -21.25
C PRO A 324 35.44 6.70 -20.69
N ALA A 325 35.17 7.00 -19.41
CA ALA A 325 33.83 6.82 -18.87
C ALA A 325 32.83 7.65 -19.72
N GLY A 326 31.70 7.05 -20.07
CA GLY A 326 30.73 7.62 -21.01
C GLY A 326 30.90 7.16 -22.46
N ALA A 327 31.93 6.39 -22.81
CA ALA A 327 32.11 5.88 -24.16
C ALA A 327 30.96 4.94 -24.58
N THR A 328 30.55 5.06 -25.85
CA THR A 328 29.47 4.29 -26.49
C THR A 328 29.90 3.56 -27.77
N ALA A 329 31.19 3.63 -28.11
CA ALA A 329 31.76 3.01 -29.30
C ALA A 329 33.22 2.61 -29.07
N ALA A 330 33.69 1.62 -29.83
CA ALA A 330 35.07 1.14 -29.81
C ALA A 330 35.43 0.44 -31.13
N HIS A 331 36.73 0.21 -31.32
CA HIS A 331 37.24 -0.60 -32.44
C HIS A 331 37.80 -1.92 -31.89
N LEU A 332 37.38 -3.03 -32.47
CA LEU A 332 37.87 -4.37 -32.16
C LEU A 332 38.83 -4.84 -33.26
N VAL A 333 39.90 -5.54 -32.90
CA VAL A 333 40.81 -6.14 -33.88
C VAL A 333 40.17 -7.39 -34.51
N GLY A 334 40.17 -7.47 -35.84
CA GLY A 334 39.64 -8.59 -36.61
C GLY A 334 38.67 -8.16 -37.72
N THR A 335 37.97 -9.12 -38.31
CA THR A 335 36.97 -8.88 -39.36
C THR A 335 35.57 -9.25 -38.89
N ARG A 336 34.55 -8.59 -39.44
CA ARG A 336 33.14 -8.94 -39.19
C ARG A 336 32.84 -10.38 -39.61
N ALA A 337 33.50 -10.91 -40.63
CA ALA A 337 33.35 -12.31 -41.03
C ALA A 337 33.82 -13.28 -39.93
N ALA A 338 34.94 -13.00 -39.27
CA ALA A 338 35.47 -13.81 -38.18
C ALA A 338 34.64 -13.64 -36.89
N LEU A 339 34.35 -12.41 -36.50
CA LEU A 339 33.60 -12.13 -35.27
C LEU A 339 32.11 -12.48 -35.42
N GLY A 340 31.49 -12.23 -36.57
CA GLY A 340 30.08 -12.51 -36.87
C GLY A 340 29.08 -11.69 -36.06
N LEU A 341 29.53 -10.62 -35.42
CA LEU A 341 28.71 -9.80 -34.53
C LEU A 341 27.59 -9.11 -35.32
N ALA A 342 26.43 -8.98 -34.68
CA ALA A 342 25.27 -8.29 -35.24
C ALA A 342 24.66 -7.33 -34.22
N LYS A 343 23.83 -6.40 -34.71
CA LYS A 343 23.00 -5.56 -33.84
C LYS A 343 22.25 -6.43 -32.82
N GLY A 344 22.26 -6.01 -31.56
CA GLY A 344 21.60 -6.70 -30.46
C GLY A 344 22.48 -7.74 -29.75
N ASP A 345 23.66 -8.08 -30.26
CA ASP A 345 24.61 -8.94 -29.55
C ASP A 345 25.10 -8.29 -28.25
N LEU A 346 25.41 -9.13 -27.27
CA LEU A 346 25.93 -8.73 -25.96
C LEU A 346 27.46 -8.83 -25.94
N ILE A 347 28.11 -7.74 -25.53
CA ILE A 347 29.56 -7.68 -25.35
C ILE A 347 29.89 -7.37 -23.90
N LEU A 348 30.79 -8.15 -23.32
CA LEU A 348 31.36 -7.89 -22.01
C LEU A 348 32.75 -7.28 -22.16
N PHE A 349 32.95 -6.08 -21.62
CA PHE A 349 34.27 -5.50 -21.42
C PHE A 349 34.82 -5.89 -20.05
N GLU A 350 36.06 -6.36 -20.01
CA GLU A 350 36.77 -6.79 -18.81
C GLU A 350 38.17 -6.16 -18.81
N GLN A 351 38.50 -5.41 -17.76
CA GLN A 351 39.87 -4.96 -17.53
C GLN A 351 40.69 -6.11 -16.92
N LEU A 352 41.87 -6.36 -17.49
CA LEU A 352 42.81 -7.41 -17.09
C LEU A 352 43.94 -6.89 -16.19
N ILE A 353 44.03 -5.58 -15.97
CA ILE A 353 45.06 -4.97 -15.12
C ILE A 353 44.85 -5.42 -13.65
N PRO A 354 45.86 -6.02 -13.01
CA PRO A 354 45.77 -6.51 -11.64
C PRO A 354 45.54 -5.39 -10.62
N PHE A 355 44.64 -5.60 -9.65
CA PHE A 355 44.28 -4.58 -8.65
C PHE A 355 45.36 -4.37 -7.57
N GLY A 356 46.14 -5.41 -7.24
CA GLY A 356 47.18 -5.36 -6.19
C GLY A 356 48.56 -4.90 -6.67
N GLY A 357 48.73 -4.62 -7.97
CA GLY A 357 49.95 -4.09 -8.56
C GLY A 357 51.02 -5.14 -8.89
N GLU A 358 50.83 -6.41 -8.51
CA GLU A 358 51.67 -7.53 -8.95
C GLU A 358 51.03 -8.29 -10.12
N ALA A 359 51.85 -8.83 -11.03
CA ALA A 359 51.38 -9.59 -12.19
C ALA A 359 50.60 -10.88 -11.84
N GLY A 360 50.64 -11.31 -10.57
CA GLY A 360 49.90 -12.47 -10.05
C GLY A 360 48.54 -12.14 -9.41
N ASP A 361 48.21 -10.86 -9.23
CA ASP A 361 46.95 -10.47 -8.61
C ASP A 361 45.78 -10.63 -9.59
N PRO A 362 44.57 -10.98 -9.10
CA PRO A 362 43.40 -11.06 -9.96
C PRO A 362 43.00 -9.67 -10.49
N PRO A 363 42.47 -9.57 -11.73
CA PRO A 363 41.87 -8.35 -12.23
C PRO A 363 40.66 -7.95 -11.39
N ASP A 364 40.41 -6.64 -11.26
CA ASP A 364 39.30 -6.11 -10.47
C ASP A 364 37.93 -6.49 -11.07
N PRO A 365 37.09 -7.26 -10.35
CA PRO A 365 35.74 -7.61 -10.82
C PRO A 365 34.81 -6.40 -11.00
N ALA A 366 35.10 -5.26 -10.38
CA ALA A 366 34.31 -4.03 -10.54
C ALA A 366 34.55 -3.35 -11.90
N HIS A 367 35.66 -3.66 -12.57
CA HIS A 367 36.00 -3.14 -13.91
C HIS A 367 35.52 -4.11 -15.00
N ARG A 368 34.25 -4.52 -14.90
CA ARG A 368 33.55 -5.37 -15.86
C ARG A 368 32.20 -4.76 -16.19
N GLN A 369 31.89 -4.62 -17.46
CA GLN A 369 30.61 -4.06 -17.89
C GLN A 369 30.07 -4.77 -19.12
N LEU A 370 28.78 -5.09 -19.08
CA LEU A 370 28.06 -5.66 -20.20
C LEU A 370 27.35 -4.54 -20.97
N VAL A 371 27.47 -4.58 -22.29
CA VAL A 371 26.81 -3.64 -23.20
C VAL A 371 26.06 -4.40 -24.28
N ARG A 372 25.04 -3.77 -24.88
CA ARG A 372 24.36 -4.30 -26.07
C ARG A 372 24.60 -3.45 -27.31
N LEU A 373 24.96 -4.10 -28.41
CA LEU A 373 25.20 -3.41 -29.68
C LEU A 373 23.91 -2.76 -30.21
N SER A 374 23.97 -1.45 -30.46
CA SER A 374 22.84 -0.64 -30.93
C SER A 374 22.71 -0.62 -32.46
N ALA A 375 23.81 -0.91 -33.16
CA ALA A 375 23.94 -0.92 -34.60
C ALA A 375 24.70 -2.17 -35.09
N ASP A 376 24.60 -2.45 -36.39
CA ASP A 376 25.40 -3.52 -36.99
C ASP A 376 26.87 -3.08 -37.08
N PRO A 377 27.82 -3.95 -36.69
CA PRO A 377 29.24 -3.64 -36.77
C PRO A 377 29.72 -3.37 -38.21
N VAL A 378 30.70 -2.47 -38.34
CA VAL A 378 31.24 -2.01 -39.62
C VAL A 378 32.72 -2.38 -39.71
N ASP A 379 33.13 -2.99 -40.82
CA ASP A 379 34.55 -3.24 -41.09
C ASP A 379 35.27 -1.92 -41.38
N VAL A 380 36.41 -1.71 -40.75
CA VAL A 380 37.29 -0.54 -40.89
C VAL A 380 38.72 -1.05 -41.03
N GLU A 381 39.54 -0.38 -41.82
CA GLU A 381 40.96 -0.73 -41.97
C GLU A 381 41.82 0.38 -41.35
N ASP A 382 42.77 0.00 -40.49
CA ASP A 382 43.83 0.91 -40.06
C ASP A 382 44.98 0.87 -41.06
N ALA A 383 45.04 1.86 -41.94
CA ALA A 383 46.08 1.96 -42.96
C ALA A 383 47.50 2.24 -42.40
N VAL A 384 47.62 2.67 -41.13
CA VAL A 384 48.90 2.98 -40.49
C VAL A 384 49.52 1.73 -39.90
N MET A 385 48.72 0.91 -39.22
CA MET A 385 49.16 -0.34 -38.61
C MET A 385 48.90 -1.59 -39.48
N ASN A 386 48.18 -1.42 -40.58
CA ASN A 386 47.79 -2.47 -41.52
C ASN A 386 47.03 -3.61 -40.80
N GLU A 387 46.01 -3.21 -40.04
CA GLU A 387 45.14 -4.11 -39.27
C GLU A 387 43.68 -3.97 -39.71
N ASP A 388 43.00 -5.12 -39.82
CA ASP A 388 41.56 -5.18 -40.00
C ASP A 388 40.88 -4.92 -38.66
N LEU A 389 39.93 -3.99 -38.65
CA LEU A 389 39.17 -3.59 -37.47
C LEU A 389 37.66 -3.75 -37.70
N VAL A 390 36.94 -3.91 -36.59
CA VAL A 390 35.49 -3.84 -36.55
C VAL A 390 35.07 -2.71 -35.63
N TYR A 391 34.43 -1.70 -36.18
CA TYR A 391 33.80 -0.63 -35.43
C TYR A 391 32.47 -1.11 -34.83
N ILE A 392 32.32 -0.93 -33.52
CA ILE A 392 31.12 -1.30 -32.76
C ILE A 392 30.55 -0.08 -32.04
N GLU A 393 29.22 -0.02 -31.97
CA GLU A 393 28.46 0.96 -31.19
C GLU A 393 27.47 0.24 -30.29
N TRP A 394 27.25 0.76 -29.09
CA TRP A 394 26.27 0.26 -28.13
C TRP A 394 25.34 1.35 -27.63
N HIS A 395 24.29 0.94 -26.92
CA HIS A 395 23.29 1.86 -26.39
C HIS A 395 23.90 2.89 -25.43
N ALA A 396 23.44 4.15 -25.52
CA ALA A 396 23.89 5.23 -24.64
C ALA A 396 23.64 4.95 -23.14
N ASP A 397 22.56 4.24 -22.82
CA ASP A 397 22.26 3.82 -21.44
C ASP A 397 23.25 2.80 -20.87
N ASP A 398 23.97 2.10 -21.74
CA ASP A 398 25.07 1.17 -21.43
C ASP A 398 26.46 1.83 -21.57
N ALA A 399 26.54 3.17 -21.64
CA ALA A 399 27.81 3.89 -21.68
C ALA A 399 28.75 3.45 -20.54
N LEU A 400 30.05 3.36 -20.80
CA LEU A 400 31.02 2.84 -19.82
C LEU A 400 30.98 3.64 -18.50
N ALA A 401 30.79 2.96 -17.38
CA ALA A 401 30.72 3.60 -16.07
C ALA A 401 32.11 4.01 -15.52
N PHE A 402 33.17 3.45 -16.08
CA PHE A 402 34.56 3.66 -15.68
C PHE A 402 35.45 3.79 -16.93
N PRO A 403 36.61 4.47 -16.83
CA PRO A 403 37.59 4.49 -17.90
C PRO A 403 38.20 3.10 -18.08
N LEU A 404 38.19 2.56 -19.30
CA LEU A 404 38.74 1.23 -19.62
C LEU A 404 40.14 1.40 -20.25
N ASN A 405 41.16 0.96 -19.54
CA ASN A 405 42.55 1.11 -20.00
C ASN A 405 42.91 -0.01 -21.00
N LEU A 406 43.36 0.39 -22.20
CA LEU A 406 43.70 -0.52 -23.29
C LEU A 406 45.21 -0.82 -23.36
N ALA A 407 46.03 -0.06 -22.63
CA ALA A 407 47.49 -0.13 -22.66
C ALA A 407 48.00 -1.58 -22.50
N ALA A 408 48.88 -2.00 -23.41
CA ALA A 408 49.52 -3.31 -23.42
C ALA A 408 48.53 -4.51 -23.34
N GLY A 409 47.33 -4.37 -23.92
CA GLY A 409 46.30 -5.41 -23.84
C GLY A 409 45.63 -5.51 -22.46
N GLY A 410 45.60 -4.39 -21.73
CA GLY A 410 45.03 -4.28 -20.39
C GLY A 410 43.51 -4.49 -20.31
N ALA A 411 42.82 -4.67 -21.44
CA ALA A 411 41.39 -4.93 -21.51
C ALA A 411 41.05 -5.93 -22.62
N VAL A 412 39.92 -6.63 -22.44
CA VAL A 412 39.40 -7.60 -23.41
C VAL A 412 37.89 -7.46 -23.55
N ALA A 413 37.38 -7.65 -24.77
CA ALA A 413 35.95 -7.77 -25.06
C ALA A 413 35.57 -9.24 -25.29
N ARG A 414 34.46 -9.71 -24.73
CA ARG A 414 33.95 -11.08 -24.91
C ARG A 414 32.55 -11.06 -25.51
N GLY A 415 32.31 -11.83 -26.57
CA GLY A 415 31.07 -11.80 -27.34
C GLY A 415 30.22 -13.09 -27.30
N ASN A 416 30.73 -14.17 -26.73
CA ASN A 416 29.96 -15.40 -26.51
C ASN A 416 29.16 -15.28 -25.20
N ILE A 417 28.21 -14.35 -25.16
CA ILE A 417 27.42 -14.04 -23.96
C ILE A 417 26.00 -14.58 -24.09
N LEU A 418 25.52 -15.21 -23.02
CA LEU A 418 24.17 -15.74 -22.88
C LEU A 418 23.54 -15.19 -21.60
N LEU A 419 22.27 -14.82 -21.64
CA LEU A 419 21.54 -14.43 -20.43
C LEU A 419 20.87 -15.65 -19.79
N ALA A 420 20.90 -15.70 -18.47
CA ALA A 420 20.24 -16.71 -17.66
C ALA A 420 19.57 -16.09 -16.44
N ASP A 421 18.59 -16.78 -15.87
CA ASP A 421 17.93 -16.36 -14.64
C ASP A 421 17.73 -17.54 -13.69
N GLU A 422 17.60 -17.25 -12.40
CA GLU A 422 17.54 -18.29 -11.37
C GLU A 422 16.17 -19.00 -11.37
N GLY A 423 16.22 -20.30 -11.15
CA GLY A 423 15.06 -21.17 -11.00
C GLY A 423 15.16 -22.44 -11.83
N ARG A 424 14.50 -23.50 -11.38
CA ARG A 424 14.42 -24.81 -12.03
C ARG A 424 13.00 -25.13 -12.48
N SER A 425 12.82 -25.44 -13.75
CA SER A 425 11.55 -25.77 -14.37
C SER A 425 11.31 -27.28 -14.28
N VAL A 426 10.15 -27.64 -13.72
CA VAL A 426 9.70 -29.02 -13.54
C VAL A 426 8.37 -29.19 -14.27
N ASP A 427 8.31 -30.21 -15.13
CA ASP A 427 7.15 -30.63 -15.88
C ASP A 427 6.39 -31.71 -15.11
N TYR A 428 5.11 -31.44 -14.88
CA TYR A 428 4.24 -32.24 -14.04
C TYR A 428 3.07 -32.81 -14.85
N GLY A 429 2.80 -34.11 -14.65
CA GLY A 429 1.80 -34.84 -15.42
C GLY A 429 2.31 -35.34 -16.78
N LEU A 430 3.63 -35.28 -17.01
CA LEU A 430 4.32 -35.81 -18.18
C LEU A 430 5.30 -36.91 -17.77
N THR A 431 5.48 -37.92 -18.62
CA THR A 431 6.57 -38.89 -18.43
C THR A 431 7.92 -38.31 -18.87
N PRO A 432 9.08 -38.84 -18.42
CA PRO A 432 10.40 -38.38 -18.84
C PRO A 432 10.62 -38.34 -20.35
N SER A 433 9.98 -39.24 -21.11
CA SER A 433 10.07 -39.25 -22.58
C SER A 433 9.19 -38.20 -23.26
N GLN A 434 8.29 -37.55 -22.53
CA GLN A 434 7.38 -36.50 -23.03
C GLN A 434 7.82 -35.09 -22.61
N ALA A 435 8.68 -34.97 -21.60
CA ALA A 435 9.18 -33.67 -21.15
C ALA A 435 10.18 -33.08 -22.12
N ALA A 436 10.17 -31.75 -22.24
CA ALA A 436 11.10 -31.04 -23.10
C ALA A 436 12.54 -31.12 -22.57
N GLU A 437 13.51 -30.72 -23.41
CA GLU A 437 14.94 -30.87 -23.12
C GLU A 437 15.40 -30.17 -21.83
N ASP A 438 14.71 -29.11 -21.47
CA ASP A 438 14.97 -28.21 -20.35
C ASP A 438 14.28 -28.59 -19.03
N ALA A 439 13.40 -29.60 -19.01
CA ALA A 439 12.52 -29.89 -17.87
C ALA A 439 12.74 -31.26 -17.20
N ILE A 440 12.45 -31.33 -15.89
CA ILE A 440 12.37 -32.60 -15.14
C ILE A 440 10.93 -33.07 -15.22
N ALA A 441 10.70 -34.30 -15.68
CA ALA A 441 9.36 -34.86 -15.74
C ALA A 441 9.02 -35.63 -14.46
N VAL A 442 7.83 -35.39 -13.92
CA VAL A 442 7.25 -36.20 -12.84
C VAL A 442 5.91 -36.76 -13.32
N GLY A 443 5.90 -38.05 -13.64
CA GLY A 443 4.78 -38.76 -14.27
C GLY A 443 3.62 -39.17 -13.37
N ASP A 444 3.60 -38.72 -12.11
CA ASP A 444 2.62 -39.16 -11.11
C ASP A 444 1.69 -38.01 -10.71
N ASN A 445 0.44 -38.04 -11.20
CA ASN A 445 -0.59 -37.00 -10.97
C ASN A 445 -0.89 -36.75 -9.47
N LEU A 446 -0.55 -37.71 -8.60
CA LEU A 446 -0.71 -37.62 -7.15
C LEU A 446 0.31 -36.68 -6.48
N ARG A 447 1.44 -36.37 -7.14
CA ARG A 447 2.50 -35.53 -6.56
C ARG A 447 2.24 -34.03 -6.72
N THR A 448 1.42 -33.62 -7.68
CA THR A 448 1.28 -32.21 -8.08
C THR A 448 0.01 -31.54 -7.62
N GLY A 449 -0.99 -32.32 -7.23
CA GLY A 449 -2.19 -31.77 -6.65
C GLY A 449 -3.01 -30.91 -7.61
N LEU A 450 -2.86 -31.02 -8.94
CA LEU A 450 -3.82 -30.49 -9.94
C LEU A 450 -5.17 -31.24 -9.88
N LEU A 451 -5.59 -31.55 -8.66
CA LEU A 451 -6.88 -32.05 -8.28
C LEU A 451 -7.78 -30.82 -8.08
N PRO A 452 -8.99 -30.83 -8.64
CA PRO A 452 -10.02 -29.86 -8.29
C PRO A 452 -10.19 -29.80 -6.77
N ASP A 453 -10.17 -28.59 -6.21
CA ASP A 453 -10.56 -28.35 -4.83
C ASP A 453 -12.10 -28.20 -4.79
N ASP A 454 -12.81 -29.30 -4.48
CA ASP A 454 -14.28 -29.38 -4.45
C ASP A 454 -14.89 -28.82 -3.14
N GLY A 455 -14.18 -27.93 -2.45
CA GLY A 455 -14.67 -27.26 -1.24
C GLY A 455 -15.91 -26.39 -1.52
N PRO A 456 -16.82 -26.22 -0.54
CA PRO A 456 -18.04 -25.42 -0.72
C PRO A 456 -17.71 -23.96 -1.08
N GLY A 457 -18.15 -23.54 -2.28
CA GLY A 457 -17.94 -22.18 -2.82
C GLY A 457 -16.77 -22.03 -3.82
N ALA A 458 -16.14 -23.12 -4.25
CA ALA A 458 -14.95 -23.06 -5.11
C ALA A 458 -15.25 -22.76 -6.60
N LEU A 459 -14.85 -21.56 -7.03
CA LEU A 459 -14.32 -21.34 -8.38
C LEU A 459 -13.23 -22.40 -8.63
N LYS A 460 -13.17 -23.04 -9.80
CA LYS A 460 -12.24 -24.16 -10.10
C LYS A 460 -10.78 -23.83 -9.71
N ARG A 461 -10.40 -24.21 -8.49
CA ARG A 461 -9.05 -24.06 -7.95
C ARG A 461 -8.34 -25.39 -8.11
N PHE A 462 -7.14 -25.36 -8.66
CA PHE A 462 -6.27 -26.50 -8.78
C PHE A 462 -5.13 -26.32 -7.80
N ARG A 463 -4.91 -27.30 -6.95
CA ARG A 463 -3.79 -27.25 -6.01
C ARG A 463 -2.47 -27.42 -6.78
N LEU A 464 -1.44 -26.72 -6.34
CA LEU A 464 -0.08 -26.83 -6.85
C LEU A 464 0.77 -27.22 -5.64
N ARG A 465 1.17 -28.49 -5.60
CA ARG A 465 2.17 -28.97 -4.64
C ARG A 465 3.55 -28.66 -5.19
N GLY A 466 4.36 -27.96 -4.39
CA GLY A 466 5.74 -27.65 -4.75
C GLY A 466 6.37 -26.70 -3.74
N GLU A 467 7.67 -26.47 -3.90
CA GLU A 467 8.44 -25.46 -3.17
C GLU A 467 7.98 -24.04 -3.56
N THR A 468 8.79 -23.05 -3.21
CA THR A 468 8.60 -21.66 -3.61
C THR A 468 8.55 -21.54 -5.15
N ILE A 469 7.40 -21.10 -5.68
CA ILE A 469 7.23 -20.74 -7.09
C ILE A 469 8.01 -19.45 -7.38
N VAL A 470 8.84 -19.50 -8.43
CA VAL A 470 9.59 -18.35 -8.94
C VAL A 470 8.64 -17.30 -9.49
N HIS A 471 8.88 -16.05 -9.10
CA HIS A 471 8.31 -14.89 -9.77
C HIS A 471 9.42 -14.23 -10.59
N ALA A 472 9.14 -13.93 -11.85
CA ALA A 472 10.11 -13.32 -12.77
C ALA A 472 9.40 -12.32 -13.68
N VAL A 473 10.11 -11.27 -14.08
CA VAL A 473 9.63 -10.40 -15.16
C VAL A 473 9.75 -11.16 -16.48
N THR A 474 8.74 -11.08 -17.33
CA THR A 474 8.75 -11.76 -18.63
C THR A 474 9.96 -11.30 -19.46
N TYR A 475 10.62 -12.25 -20.10
CA TYR A 475 11.72 -11.98 -21.03
C TYR A 475 11.26 -12.30 -22.46
N ASP A 476 11.30 -11.28 -23.32
CA ASP A 476 11.11 -11.40 -24.76
C ASP A 476 12.46 -11.19 -25.46
N PRO A 477 13.05 -12.24 -26.08
CA PRO A 477 14.33 -12.13 -26.78
C PRO A 477 14.33 -11.08 -27.90
N ALA A 478 13.21 -10.88 -28.61
CA ALA A 478 13.16 -9.97 -29.75
C ALA A 478 13.16 -8.50 -29.29
N ALA A 479 12.36 -8.19 -28.28
CA ALA A 479 12.36 -6.86 -27.65
C ALA A 479 13.71 -6.58 -26.97
N ALA A 480 14.23 -7.54 -26.20
CA ALA A 480 15.49 -7.43 -25.48
C ALA A 480 16.69 -7.13 -26.40
N ALA A 481 16.69 -7.62 -27.65
CA ALA A 481 17.74 -7.34 -28.63
C ALA A 481 17.81 -5.85 -29.05
N SER A 482 16.75 -5.08 -28.83
CA SER A 482 16.69 -3.65 -29.14
C SER A 482 16.80 -2.75 -27.90
N GLU A 483 16.98 -3.34 -26.72
CA GLU A 483 17.05 -2.65 -25.43
C GLU A 483 18.47 -2.73 -24.84
N PRO A 484 18.91 -1.73 -24.06
CA PRO A 484 20.23 -1.77 -23.43
C PRO A 484 20.39 -2.99 -22.50
N ALA A 485 21.62 -3.52 -22.42
CA ALA A 485 21.99 -4.67 -21.60
C ALA A 485 21.54 -4.50 -20.14
N ARG A 486 21.70 -3.29 -19.57
CA ARG A 486 21.23 -3.01 -18.20
C ARG A 486 19.72 -3.18 -18.01
N ALA A 487 18.90 -2.82 -18.99
CA ALA A 487 17.45 -2.99 -18.92
C ALA A 487 17.08 -4.47 -18.96
N THR A 488 17.85 -5.29 -19.69
CA THR A 488 17.61 -6.73 -19.75
C THR A 488 18.06 -7.47 -18.48
N LEU A 489 19.10 -7.01 -17.79
CA LEU A 489 19.55 -7.58 -16.51
C LEU A 489 18.68 -7.12 -15.33
N ALA A 490 18.22 -5.87 -15.35
CA ALA A 490 17.35 -5.29 -14.33
C ALA A 490 16.03 -4.80 -14.98
N PRO A 491 15.15 -5.72 -15.40
CA PRO A 491 13.95 -5.37 -16.15
C PRO A 491 12.97 -4.54 -15.31
N ALA A 492 12.44 -3.50 -15.93
CA ALA A 492 11.29 -2.78 -15.40
C ALA A 492 10.04 -3.64 -15.59
N GLY A 493 9.29 -3.91 -14.52
CA GLY A 493 8.05 -4.68 -14.60
C GLY A 493 7.66 -5.37 -13.30
N ALA A 494 6.39 -5.76 -13.21
CA ALA A 494 5.90 -6.59 -12.11
C ALA A 494 6.26 -8.06 -12.38
N PRO A 495 6.96 -8.75 -11.47
CA PRO A 495 7.31 -10.15 -11.65
C PRO A 495 6.04 -11.02 -11.54
N LEU A 496 5.88 -11.95 -12.47
CA LEU A 496 4.76 -12.89 -12.54
C LEU A 496 5.20 -14.29 -12.15
N ALA A 497 4.29 -15.06 -11.57
CA ALA A 497 4.51 -16.46 -11.26
C ALA A 497 4.87 -17.24 -12.53
N GLN A 498 6.00 -17.94 -12.51
CA GLN A 498 6.48 -18.75 -13.62
C GLN A 498 5.81 -20.13 -13.59
N VAL A 499 4.53 -20.12 -13.98
CA VAL A 499 3.67 -21.30 -14.08
C VAL A 499 2.99 -21.28 -15.45
N ARG A 500 3.11 -22.37 -16.18
CA ARG A 500 2.39 -22.62 -17.43
C ARG A 500 1.57 -23.88 -17.25
N ILE A 501 0.29 -23.82 -17.61
CA ILE A 501 -0.60 -24.98 -17.57
C ILE A 501 -1.07 -25.25 -18.99
N ASP A 502 -0.95 -26.49 -19.44
CA ASP A 502 -1.36 -26.92 -20.78
C ASP A 502 -2.45 -27.99 -20.63
N GLY A 503 -3.48 -27.93 -21.47
CA GLY A 503 -4.58 -28.88 -21.44
C GLY A 503 -5.75 -28.34 -22.24
N ASP A 504 -6.83 -29.11 -22.41
CA ASP A 504 -8.09 -28.69 -23.06
C ASP A 504 -8.00 -27.85 -24.36
N GLY A 505 -6.91 -28.01 -25.14
CA GLY A 505 -6.64 -27.25 -26.35
C GLY A 505 -6.11 -25.83 -26.12
N HIS A 506 -5.80 -25.45 -24.88
CA HIS A 506 -5.36 -24.13 -24.48
C HIS A 506 -4.03 -24.14 -23.71
N VAL A 507 -3.27 -23.05 -23.87
CA VAL A 507 -2.10 -22.76 -23.05
C VAL A 507 -2.49 -21.67 -22.07
N TRP A 508 -2.57 -22.02 -20.80
CA TRP A 508 -2.98 -21.13 -19.73
C TRP A 508 -1.78 -20.39 -19.16
N ARG A 509 -1.90 -19.07 -19.01
CA ARG A 509 -0.82 -18.21 -18.51
C ARG A 509 -1.17 -17.62 -17.14
N ALA A 510 -0.17 -17.50 -16.29
CA ALA A 510 -0.31 -16.82 -15.01
C ALA A 510 -0.52 -15.31 -15.21
N ALA A 511 -1.54 -14.77 -14.56
CA ALA A 511 -1.84 -13.34 -14.48
C ALA A 511 -1.80 -12.88 -13.01
N PRO A 512 -1.56 -11.57 -12.74
CA PRO A 512 -1.66 -11.02 -11.39
C PRO A 512 -3.05 -11.26 -10.79
N ASP A 513 -4.08 -11.09 -11.62
CA ASP A 513 -5.45 -11.37 -11.28
C ASP A 513 -6.36 -11.52 -12.50
N LEU A 514 -7.64 -11.80 -12.24
CA LEU A 514 -8.66 -12.05 -13.27
C LEU A 514 -9.75 -10.95 -13.29
N LEU A 515 -9.55 -9.80 -12.63
CA LEU A 515 -10.59 -8.76 -12.53
C LEU A 515 -10.87 -8.09 -13.87
N ALA A 516 -9.82 -7.90 -14.68
CA ALA A 516 -9.91 -7.31 -16.02
C ALA A 516 -9.92 -8.37 -17.14
N ALA A 517 -9.95 -9.66 -16.78
CA ALA A 517 -9.86 -10.75 -17.75
C ALA A 517 -11.19 -10.93 -18.48
N ASP A 518 -11.13 -10.94 -19.81
CA ASP A 518 -12.27 -11.26 -20.66
C ASP A 518 -12.68 -12.75 -20.51
N PRO A 519 -13.98 -13.09 -20.62
CA PRO A 519 -14.50 -14.46 -20.57
C PRO A 519 -13.77 -15.52 -21.42
N PHE A 520 -13.11 -15.12 -22.51
CA PHE A 520 -12.45 -16.03 -23.43
C PHE A 520 -10.94 -16.15 -23.20
N THR A 521 -10.37 -15.33 -22.31
CA THR A 521 -8.93 -15.30 -22.04
C THR A 521 -8.50 -16.50 -21.20
N SER A 522 -7.51 -17.25 -21.70
CA SER A 522 -6.93 -18.42 -21.02
C SER A 522 -5.89 -18.01 -19.98
N GLU A 523 -6.35 -17.40 -18.89
CA GLU A 523 -5.52 -16.94 -17.77
C GLU A 523 -5.94 -17.57 -16.45
N PHE A 524 -4.99 -17.66 -15.51
CA PHE A 524 -5.24 -18.04 -14.12
C PHE A 524 -4.40 -17.17 -13.18
N CYS A 525 -4.82 -17.05 -11.94
CA CYS A 525 -4.03 -16.37 -10.90
C CYS A 525 -3.55 -17.36 -9.84
N ILE A 526 -2.35 -17.11 -9.30
CA ILE A 526 -1.78 -17.92 -8.23
C ILE A 526 -2.19 -17.36 -6.88
N GLU A 527 -2.83 -18.19 -6.07
CA GLU A 527 -3.06 -17.93 -4.66
C GLU A 527 -1.98 -18.63 -3.84
N ALA A 528 -1.01 -17.86 -3.35
CA ALA A 528 0.07 -18.39 -2.56
C ALA A 528 -0.29 -18.50 -1.07
N SER A 529 -0.11 -19.70 -0.51
CA SER A 529 0.00 -19.98 0.92
C SER A 529 1.39 -20.55 1.21
N ASP A 530 1.77 -20.63 2.49
CA ASP A 530 3.11 -21.04 2.92
C ASP A 530 3.41 -22.52 2.62
N GLN A 531 2.37 -23.35 2.47
CA GLN A 531 2.53 -24.81 2.26
C GLN A 531 1.94 -25.30 0.93
N VAL A 532 1.00 -24.55 0.37
CA VAL A 532 0.22 -24.97 -0.80
C VAL A 532 -0.10 -23.76 -1.66
N HIS A 533 0.24 -23.85 -2.93
CA HIS A 533 -0.17 -22.85 -3.91
C HIS A 533 -1.46 -23.34 -4.59
N TYR A 534 -2.34 -22.43 -5.00
CA TYR A 534 -3.52 -22.77 -5.80
C TYR A 534 -3.53 -21.96 -7.09
N ALA A 535 -3.73 -22.61 -8.23
CA ALA A 535 -4.10 -21.95 -9.47
C ALA A 535 -5.61 -21.77 -9.50
N ARG A 536 -6.07 -20.51 -9.49
CA ARG A 536 -7.49 -20.16 -9.62
C ARG A 536 -7.75 -19.67 -11.04
N PHE A 537 -8.63 -20.39 -11.73
CA PHE A 537 -9.10 -20.05 -13.08
C PHE A 537 -10.33 -19.14 -13.04
N GLY A 538 -10.71 -18.63 -14.20
CA GLY A 538 -11.92 -17.84 -14.37
C GLY A 538 -13.22 -18.66 -14.22
N ASP A 539 -14.32 -17.96 -14.05
CA ASP A 539 -15.69 -18.51 -13.96
C ASP A 539 -16.47 -18.44 -15.28
N GLY A 540 -15.88 -17.87 -16.34
CA GLY A 540 -16.56 -17.58 -17.60
C GLY A 540 -17.20 -16.19 -17.67
N ALA A 541 -17.18 -15.41 -16.58
CA ALA A 541 -17.47 -13.98 -16.59
C ALA A 541 -16.19 -13.14 -16.47
N GLY A 542 -15.28 -13.54 -15.58
CA GLY A 542 -13.93 -12.99 -15.43
C GLY A 542 -12.87 -14.04 -15.72
N GLY A 543 -12.46 -14.14 -17.00
CA GLY A 543 -11.54 -15.17 -17.50
C GLY A 543 -12.23 -16.48 -17.90
N ARG A 544 -11.56 -17.24 -18.77
CA ARG A 544 -12.05 -18.54 -19.25
C ARG A 544 -12.04 -19.58 -18.13
N ARG A 545 -13.08 -20.41 -18.11
CA ARG A 545 -13.15 -21.61 -17.26
C ARG A 545 -12.57 -22.83 -18.00
N PRO A 546 -11.69 -23.64 -17.38
CA PRO A 546 -11.23 -24.90 -17.95
C PRO A 546 -12.39 -25.83 -18.25
N THR A 547 -12.21 -26.73 -19.21
CA THR A 547 -13.21 -27.77 -19.52
C THR A 547 -13.36 -28.73 -18.33
N ASP A 548 -14.60 -29.11 -17.98
CA ASP A 548 -14.86 -30.09 -16.91
C ASP A 548 -14.20 -31.45 -17.26
N GLY A 549 -13.41 -31.99 -16.32
CA GLY A 549 -12.75 -33.30 -16.48
C GLY A 549 -11.54 -33.34 -17.43
N ALA A 550 -11.09 -32.20 -17.96
CA ALA A 550 -9.90 -32.17 -18.79
C ALA A 550 -8.63 -32.51 -18.00
N ALA A 551 -7.73 -33.29 -18.61
CA ALA A 551 -6.39 -33.52 -18.09
C ALA A 551 -5.55 -32.27 -18.35
N LEU A 552 -4.99 -31.69 -17.29
CA LEU A 552 -4.10 -30.56 -17.34
C LEU A 552 -2.69 -31.01 -16.92
N THR A 553 -1.67 -30.55 -17.64
CA THR A 553 -0.26 -30.66 -17.26
C THR A 553 0.25 -29.29 -16.87
N ALA A 554 1.28 -29.24 -16.02
CA ALA A 554 1.85 -27.97 -15.59
C ALA A 554 3.37 -27.98 -15.68
N ARG A 555 3.94 -26.90 -16.20
CA ARG A 555 5.34 -26.55 -16.02
C ARG A 555 5.43 -25.50 -14.93
N ILE A 556 6.10 -25.85 -13.84
CA ILE A 556 6.26 -24.96 -12.68
C ILE A 556 7.74 -24.70 -12.47
N ARG A 557 8.10 -23.42 -12.34
CA ARG A 557 9.45 -23.03 -12.00
C ARG A 557 9.59 -22.84 -10.49
N HIS A 558 10.46 -23.65 -9.89
CA HIS A 558 10.78 -23.60 -8.47
C HIS A 558 12.09 -22.86 -8.24
N GLY A 559 12.17 -22.12 -7.14
CA GLY A 559 13.33 -21.31 -6.84
C GLY A 559 12.95 -19.92 -6.36
N GLY A 560 13.74 -18.92 -6.72
CA GLY A 560 13.53 -17.51 -6.45
C GLY A 560 14.25 -16.99 -5.22
N GLY A 561 14.09 -15.69 -4.97
CA GLY A 561 14.56 -15.06 -3.75
C GLY A 561 16.00 -14.56 -3.82
N ARG A 562 16.53 -14.17 -2.66
CA ARG A 562 17.88 -13.60 -2.54
C ARG A 562 18.99 -14.62 -2.77
N ARG A 563 18.72 -15.92 -2.66
CA ARG A 563 19.71 -16.97 -2.93
C ARG A 563 20.22 -16.97 -4.37
N GLY A 564 19.45 -16.45 -5.31
CA GLY A 564 19.89 -16.28 -6.69
C GLY A 564 20.96 -15.19 -6.88
N ASN A 565 21.21 -14.32 -5.89
CA ASN A 565 22.23 -13.28 -5.97
C ASN A 565 23.62 -13.86 -5.68
N ILE A 566 24.13 -14.64 -6.62
CA ILE A 566 25.45 -15.27 -6.56
C ILE A 566 26.55 -14.29 -6.96
N GLY A 567 27.75 -14.48 -6.41
CA GLY A 567 28.93 -13.70 -6.77
C GLY A 567 29.37 -13.92 -8.22
N ALA A 568 30.28 -13.07 -8.70
CA ALA A 568 30.99 -13.34 -9.95
C ALA A 568 31.67 -14.71 -9.88
N ASP A 569 31.78 -15.37 -11.03
CA ASP A 569 32.45 -16.65 -11.21
C ASP A 569 31.83 -17.87 -10.52
N ALA A 570 30.62 -17.76 -9.96
CA ALA A 570 29.97 -18.88 -9.26
C ALA A 570 29.39 -19.96 -10.20
N ILE A 571 28.84 -19.59 -11.36
CA ILE A 571 28.33 -20.52 -12.38
C ILE A 571 29.51 -21.17 -13.12
N ALA A 572 29.52 -22.50 -13.23
CA ALA A 572 30.62 -23.22 -13.89
C ALA A 572 30.21 -24.44 -14.70
N HIS A 573 28.97 -24.91 -14.57
CA HIS A 573 28.51 -26.13 -15.23
C HIS A 573 27.24 -25.88 -16.04
N VAL A 574 27.07 -26.64 -17.12
CA VAL A 574 25.87 -26.66 -17.98
C VAL A 574 25.39 -28.09 -18.14
N VAL A 575 24.08 -28.30 -18.06
CA VAL A 575 23.44 -29.59 -18.27
C VAL A 575 22.91 -29.62 -19.70
N THR A 576 23.51 -30.44 -20.55
CA THR A 576 23.11 -30.58 -21.96
C THR A 576 23.47 -31.97 -22.49
N SER A 577 22.68 -32.46 -23.46
CA SER A 577 22.98 -33.65 -24.27
C SER A 577 23.99 -33.37 -25.37
N ASP A 578 24.05 -32.14 -25.88
CA ASP A 578 24.99 -31.67 -26.90
C ASP A 578 25.80 -30.49 -26.35
N GLY A 579 27.02 -30.78 -25.90
CA GLY A 579 27.98 -29.78 -25.42
C GLY A 579 28.96 -29.30 -26.51
N ALA A 580 28.65 -29.54 -27.79
CA ALA A 580 29.57 -29.26 -28.88
C ALA A 580 30.08 -27.81 -28.85
N GLY A 581 31.40 -27.68 -28.82
CA GLY A 581 32.08 -26.39 -28.83
C GLY A 581 32.11 -25.64 -27.49
N ILE A 582 31.52 -26.14 -26.41
CA ILE A 582 31.62 -25.51 -25.07
C ILE A 582 32.90 -25.99 -24.37
N ALA A 583 33.87 -25.11 -24.17
CA ALA A 583 35.10 -25.41 -23.42
C ALA A 583 34.94 -25.12 -21.92
N SER A 584 34.45 -23.93 -21.58
CA SER A 584 34.17 -23.50 -20.21
C SER A 584 33.04 -22.49 -20.20
N LEU A 585 32.47 -22.24 -19.02
CA LEU A 585 31.50 -21.17 -18.81
C LEU A 585 31.68 -20.54 -17.43
N ARG A 586 31.36 -19.25 -17.35
CA ARG A 586 31.44 -18.46 -16.11
C ARG A 586 30.41 -17.34 -16.14
N ASN A 587 30.05 -16.79 -14.99
CA ASN A 587 29.37 -15.50 -14.90
C ASN A 587 30.35 -14.40 -14.48
N PRO A 588 30.88 -13.59 -15.40
CA PRO A 588 31.91 -12.60 -15.05
C PRO A 588 31.44 -11.50 -14.10
N MET A 589 30.13 -11.25 -14.09
CA MET A 589 29.46 -10.32 -13.19
C MET A 589 28.57 -11.10 -12.21
N PRO A 590 28.31 -10.55 -11.00
CA PRO A 590 27.38 -11.17 -10.06
C PRO A 590 25.96 -11.24 -10.65
N ALA A 591 25.20 -12.25 -10.24
CA ALA A 591 23.78 -12.30 -10.50
C ALA A 591 23.06 -11.30 -9.59
N THR A 592 22.08 -10.57 -10.12
CA THR A 592 21.38 -9.51 -9.39
C THR A 592 19.89 -9.54 -9.65
N GLY A 593 19.10 -8.82 -8.84
CA GLY A 593 17.64 -8.72 -8.97
C GLY A 593 16.84 -9.71 -8.11
N GLY A 594 17.50 -10.71 -7.51
CA GLY A 594 16.89 -11.69 -6.63
C GLY A 594 16.34 -11.06 -5.35
N ARG A 595 15.04 -11.21 -5.10
CA ARG A 595 14.33 -10.64 -3.93
C ARG A 595 13.38 -11.67 -3.34
N ASP A 596 13.39 -11.79 -2.02
CA ASP A 596 12.44 -12.66 -1.30
C ASP A 596 11.03 -12.05 -1.31
N ARG A 597 10.04 -12.90 -1.04
CA ARG A 597 8.66 -12.49 -0.80
C ARG A 597 8.61 -11.48 0.34
N GLU A 598 7.80 -10.43 0.17
CA GLU A 598 7.66 -9.40 1.19
C GLU A 598 7.04 -9.99 2.47
N PRO A 599 7.64 -9.84 3.66
CA PRO A 599 7.11 -10.46 4.87
C PRO A 599 5.79 -9.83 5.32
N VAL A 600 4.92 -10.62 5.96
CA VAL A 600 3.59 -10.18 6.44
C VAL A 600 3.66 -8.93 7.31
N ALA A 601 4.68 -8.80 8.15
CA ALA A 601 4.91 -7.63 8.99
C ALA A 601 5.16 -6.35 8.18
N ALA A 602 5.89 -6.44 7.06
CA ALA A 602 6.13 -5.30 6.17
C ALA A 602 4.84 -4.88 5.45
N ILE A 603 4.08 -5.85 4.92
CA ILE A 603 2.79 -5.60 4.24
C ILE A 603 1.83 -4.85 5.18
N ARG A 604 1.78 -5.24 6.46
CA ARG A 604 0.94 -4.59 7.49
C ARG A 604 1.22 -3.11 7.70
N VAL A 605 2.45 -2.67 7.44
CA VAL A 605 2.86 -1.26 7.52
C VAL A 605 2.71 -0.56 6.17
N ALA A 606 3.09 -1.24 5.09
CA ALA A 606 3.11 -0.69 3.75
C ALA A 606 1.71 -0.46 3.18
N ALA A 607 0.79 -1.42 3.29
CA ALA A 607 -0.53 -1.33 2.66
C ALA A 607 -1.38 -0.15 3.19
N PRO A 608 -1.47 0.11 4.52
CA PRO A 608 -2.19 1.29 5.01
C PRO A 608 -1.54 2.61 4.61
N ARG A 609 -0.20 2.66 4.51
CA ARG A 609 0.51 3.85 4.02
C ARG A 609 0.22 4.08 2.54
N HIS A 610 0.22 3.02 1.74
CA HIS A 610 -0.14 3.07 0.32
C HIS A 610 -1.56 3.61 0.12
N PHE A 611 -2.52 3.12 0.91
CA PHE A 611 -3.90 3.62 0.86
C PHE A 611 -4.02 5.11 1.22
N ARG A 612 -3.17 5.61 2.12
CA ARG A 612 -3.12 7.04 2.48
C ARG A 612 -2.41 7.90 1.43
N GLN A 613 -1.59 7.30 0.55
CA GLN A 613 -1.00 8.01 -0.58
C GLN A 613 -2.07 8.23 -1.65
N LEU A 614 -2.50 9.47 -1.78
CA LEU A 614 -3.45 9.85 -2.82
C LEU A 614 -2.76 9.74 -4.18
N ARG A 615 -3.10 8.72 -4.96
CA ARG A 615 -2.73 8.61 -6.38
C ARG A 615 -3.67 9.40 -7.29
N ARG A 616 -4.11 10.56 -6.81
CA ARG A 616 -4.94 11.50 -7.57
C ARG A 616 -4.51 12.92 -7.24
N ALA A 617 -4.36 13.74 -8.27
CA ALA A 617 -4.10 15.16 -8.14
C ALA A 617 -5.40 15.93 -8.39
N VAL A 618 -5.86 16.68 -7.38
CA VAL A 618 -7.11 17.45 -7.44
C VAL A 618 -6.83 18.95 -7.32
N THR A 619 -5.95 19.31 -6.40
CA THR A 619 -5.53 20.69 -6.13
C THR A 619 -4.22 21.01 -6.85
N PRO A 620 -3.88 22.29 -7.09
CA PRO A 620 -2.58 22.66 -7.66
C PRO A 620 -1.39 22.10 -6.87
N ALA A 621 -1.47 22.09 -5.54
CA ALA A 621 -0.42 21.52 -4.68
C ALA A 621 -0.22 20.00 -4.89
N ASP A 622 -1.30 19.26 -5.20
CA ASP A 622 -1.18 17.83 -5.53
C ASP A 622 -0.44 17.63 -6.85
N TYR A 623 -0.67 18.50 -7.85
CA TYR A 623 0.04 18.45 -9.13
C TYR A 623 1.52 18.81 -8.97
N VAL A 624 1.86 19.77 -8.12
CA VAL A 624 3.26 20.06 -7.75
C VAL A 624 3.91 18.82 -7.14
N THR A 625 3.27 18.22 -6.13
CA THR A 625 3.79 17.02 -5.46
C THR A 625 3.98 15.85 -6.42
N ALA A 626 3.03 15.63 -7.34
CA ALA A 626 3.10 14.58 -8.34
C ALA A 626 4.22 14.82 -9.38
N ALA A 627 4.44 16.08 -9.76
CA ALA A 627 5.50 16.48 -10.69
C ALA A 627 6.89 16.36 -10.06
N GLU A 628 7.08 16.86 -8.84
CA GLU A 628 8.35 16.78 -8.10
C GLU A 628 8.75 15.33 -7.76
N ALA A 629 7.82 14.39 -7.79
CA ALA A 629 8.12 12.96 -7.67
C ALA A 629 8.79 12.36 -8.92
N TYR A 630 8.80 13.09 -10.05
CA TYR A 630 9.54 12.72 -11.26
C TYR A 630 11.00 13.17 -11.13
N GLY A 631 11.96 12.25 -11.26
CA GLY A 631 13.36 12.46 -10.85
C GLY A 631 14.06 13.69 -11.45
N ASP A 632 13.71 14.05 -12.68
CA ASP A 632 14.28 15.19 -13.41
C ASP A 632 13.71 16.55 -12.98
N VAL A 633 12.58 16.57 -12.27
CA VAL A 633 11.98 17.80 -11.75
C VAL A 633 12.69 18.18 -10.45
N GLN A 634 13.18 19.42 -10.39
CA GLN A 634 13.70 19.99 -9.15
C GLN A 634 12.55 20.55 -8.31
N ARG A 635 11.76 21.44 -8.91
CA ARG A 635 10.60 22.11 -8.32
C ARG A 635 9.52 22.34 -9.37
N ALA A 636 8.29 22.52 -8.91
CA ALA A 636 7.17 22.87 -9.78
C ALA A 636 6.28 23.95 -9.16
N TYR A 637 5.71 24.79 -10.01
CA TYR A 637 4.63 25.71 -9.65
C TYR A 637 3.38 25.35 -10.42
N ALA A 638 2.24 25.27 -9.75
CA ALA A 638 0.97 24.96 -10.39
C ALA A 638 -0.09 26.02 -10.11
N GLU A 639 -0.84 26.38 -11.14
CA GLU A 639 -1.98 27.28 -11.03
C GLU A 639 -3.16 26.76 -11.84
N ARG A 640 -4.37 26.89 -11.30
CA ARG A 640 -5.61 26.52 -12.00
C ARG A 640 -6.17 27.75 -12.71
N ARG A 641 -6.33 27.67 -14.03
CA ARG A 641 -6.87 28.77 -14.85
C ARG A 641 -8.06 28.31 -15.67
N TRP A 642 -9.08 29.17 -15.76
CA TRP A 642 -10.21 28.98 -16.67
C TRP A 642 -9.80 29.39 -18.08
N THR A 643 -9.89 28.46 -19.05
CA THR A 643 -9.48 28.68 -20.45
C THR A 643 -10.63 29.06 -21.38
N GLY A 644 -11.83 29.27 -20.82
CA GLY A 644 -13.05 29.61 -21.57
C GLY A 644 -14.09 28.49 -21.56
N SER A 645 -13.64 27.24 -21.70
CA SER A 645 -14.52 26.07 -21.79
C SER A 645 -14.41 25.12 -20.59
N TRP A 646 -13.24 25.06 -19.95
CA TRP A 646 -13.01 24.27 -18.74
C TRP A 646 -11.82 24.84 -17.94
N ASN A 647 -11.53 24.22 -16.79
CA ASN A 647 -10.34 24.56 -16.01
C ASN A 647 -9.16 23.69 -16.45
N THR A 648 -8.01 24.34 -16.65
CA THR A 648 -6.74 23.71 -16.96
C THR A 648 -5.74 24.00 -15.84
N ILE A 649 -4.94 23.01 -15.47
CA ILE A 649 -3.82 23.17 -14.54
C ILE A 649 -2.59 23.54 -15.35
N PHE A 650 -2.11 24.77 -15.19
CA PHE A 650 -0.83 25.20 -15.76
C PHE A 650 0.26 24.85 -14.77
N LEU A 651 1.22 24.04 -15.22
CA LEU A 651 2.28 23.48 -14.41
C LEU A 651 3.63 23.95 -14.97
N ALA A 652 4.24 24.93 -14.31
CA ALA A 652 5.57 25.41 -14.62
C ALA A 652 6.59 24.48 -13.96
N ILE A 653 7.60 24.03 -14.72
CA ILE A 653 8.57 23.04 -14.27
C ILE A 653 9.98 23.62 -14.28
N ASP A 654 10.64 23.54 -13.12
CA ASP A 654 12.06 23.81 -12.99
C ASP A 654 12.81 22.47 -12.94
N ARG A 655 13.67 22.23 -13.94
CA ARG A 655 14.39 20.96 -14.11
C ARG A 655 15.74 21.03 -13.39
N ARG A 656 16.18 19.90 -12.83
CA ARG A 656 17.53 19.79 -12.26
C ARG A 656 18.59 20.16 -13.31
N GLY A 657 19.58 20.94 -12.91
CA GLY A 657 20.64 21.42 -13.79
C GLY A 657 20.20 22.47 -14.82
N GLY A 658 18.99 23.03 -14.71
CA GLY A 658 18.48 24.06 -15.62
C GLY A 658 18.12 23.56 -17.02
N GLY A 659 17.75 22.27 -17.15
CA GLY A 659 17.34 21.68 -18.43
C GLY A 659 16.12 22.37 -19.05
N ALA A 660 16.07 22.42 -20.38
CA ALA A 660 14.92 22.98 -21.09
C ALA A 660 13.68 22.09 -20.94
N VAL A 661 12.49 22.69 -20.89
CA VAL A 661 11.22 21.96 -21.01
C VAL A 661 10.98 21.76 -22.51
N ASP A 662 11.45 20.64 -23.04
CA ASP A 662 11.30 20.25 -24.45
C ASP A 662 10.18 19.22 -24.64
N GLU A 663 9.79 18.96 -25.90
CA GLU A 663 8.69 18.06 -26.23
C GLU A 663 8.90 16.63 -25.69
N THR A 664 10.16 16.15 -25.68
CA THR A 664 10.52 14.83 -25.15
C THR A 664 10.22 14.75 -23.66
N PHE A 665 10.68 15.75 -22.89
CA PHE A 665 10.45 15.85 -21.46
C PHE A 665 8.96 16.06 -21.14
N GLU A 666 8.28 16.94 -21.88
CA GLU A 666 6.84 17.18 -21.70
C GLU A 666 6.02 15.91 -21.87
N ASN A 667 6.30 15.12 -22.92
CA ASN A 667 5.62 13.86 -23.16
C ASN A 667 5.88 12.84 -22.06
N ALA A 668 7.12 12.73 -21.59
CA ALA A 668 7.50 11.86 -20.49
C ALA A 668 6.78 12.25 -19.19
N LEU A 669 6.78 13.55 -18.86
CA LEU A 669 6.13 14.07 -17.65
C LEU A 669 4.60 13.98 -17.75
N ARG A 670 3.99 14.23 -18.92
CA ARG A 670 2.55 13.98 -19.14
C ARG A 670 2.21 12.51 -18.92
N GLY A 671 3.02 11.59 -19.44
CA GLY A 671 2.85 10.16 -19.22
C GLY A 671 2.86 9.79 -17.74
N HIS A 672 3.78 10.37 -16.98
CA HIS A 672 3.82 10.21 -15.51
C HIS A 672 2.58 10.80 -14.82
N LEU A 673 2.23 12.06 -15.11
CA LEU A 673 1.09 12.77 -14.52
C LEU A 673 -0.26 12.17 -14.91
N ALA A 674 -0.36 11.47 -16.04
CA ALA A 674 -1.57 10.78 -16.47
C ALA A 674 -2.04 9.74 -15.44
N THR A 675 -1.13 9.18 -14.63
CA THR A 675 -1.48 8.24 -13.55
C THR A 675 -2.14 8.90 -12.34
N TYR A 676 -2.05 10.23 -12.21
CA TYR A 676 -2.61 11.02 -11.10
C TYR A 676 -3.77 11.92 -11.55
N ARG A 677 -3.82 12.30 -12.82
CA ARG A 677 -4.76 13.29 -13.37
C ARG A 677 -6.20 12.79 -13.29
N LEU A 678 -7.11 13.66 -12.85
CA LEU A 678 -8.55 13.40 -12.94
C LEU A 678 -9.02 13.38 -14.40
N ALA A 679 -9.92 12.45 -14.75
CA ALA A 679 -10.56 12.44 -16.05
C ALA A 679 -11.32 13.76 -16.28
N GLY A 680 -11.09 14.39 -17.44
CA GLY A 680 -11.69 15.69 -17.80
C GLY A 680 -10.95 16.94 -17.30
N HIS A 681 -9.84 16.80 -16.57
CA HIS A 681 -8.97 17.93 -16.23
C HIS A 681 -7.78 18.00 -17.17
N ASP A 682 -7.58 19.11 -17.88
CA ASP A 682 -6.38 19.28 -18.70
C ASP A 682 -5.22 19.80 -17.87
N VAL A 683 -4.03 19.33 -18.20
CA VAL A 683 -2.76 19.80 -17.64
C VAL A 683 -1.96 20.38 -18.78
N GLU A 684 -1.43 21.57 -18.60
CA GLU A 684 -0.52 22.20 -19.53
C GLU A 684 0.83 22.41 -18.86
N ILE A 685 1.86 21.77 -19.41
CA ILE A 685 3.24 21.89 -18.91
C ILE A 685 3.85 23.09 -19.61
N VAL A 686 4.49 23.97 -18.85
CA VAL A 686 5.13 25.17 -19.40
C VAL A 686 6.54 25.35 -18.82
N ALA A 687 7.40 26.02 -19.58
CA ALA A 687 8.70 26.46 -19.07
C ALA A 687 8.51 27.50 -17.94
N PRO A 688 9.46 27.57 -16.99
CA PRO A 688 9.42 28.57 -15.94
C PRO A 688 9.63 29.97 -16.54
N ARG A 689 9.01 30.99 -15.94
CA ARG A 689 9.27 32.37 -16.34
C ARG A 689 10.58 32.82 -15.71
N PHE A 690 11.65 32.80 -16.49
CA PHE A 690 12.94 33.28 -16.03
C PHE A 690 12.96 34.80 -15.89
N VAL A 691 13.49 35.29 -14.77
CA VAL A 691 13.71 36.70 -14.47
C VAL A 691 15.21 36.98 -14.56
N PRO A 692 15.67 37.61 -15.64
CA PRO A 692 17.09 37.94 -15.79
C PRO A 692 17.51 39.01 -14.80
N LEU A 693 18.60 38.76 -14.07
CA LEU A 693 19.14 39.68 -13.07
C LEU A 693 20.14 40.68 -13.68
N ASP A 694 20.15 41.91 -13.20
CA ASP A 694 21.13 42.96 -13.54
C ASP A 694 21.86 43.39 -12.26
N ILE A 695 23.01 42.77 -12.02
CA ILE A 695 23.81 42.98 -10.81
C ILE A 695 25.12 43.66 -11.18
N ARG A 696 25.40 44.80 -10.53
CA ARG A 696 26.69 45.47 -10.62
C ARG A 696 27.15 45.84 -9.23
N LEU A 697 28.33 45.40 -8.82
CA LEU A 697 28.85 45.67 -7.48
C LEU A 697 30.17 46.41 -7.57
N PHE A 698 30.38 47.39 -6.70
CA PHE A 698 31.67 48.04 -6.50
C PHE A 698 32.50 47.20 -5.54
N VAL A 699 33.79 47.00 -5.85
CA VAL A 699 34.70 46.14 -5.08
C VAL A 699 35.98 46.90 -4.79
N CYS A 700 36.34 47.02 -3.52
CA CYS A 700 37.65 47.50 -3.10
C CYS A 700 38.60 46.32 -2.88
N VAL A 701 39.75 46.34 -3.55
CA VAL A 701 40.76 45.28 -3.50
C VAL A 701 41.91 45.67 -2.59
N CYS A 702 42.35 44.74 -1.73
CA CYS A 702 43.52 44.91 -0.88
C CYS A 702 44.79 45.21 -1.72
N SER A 703 45.66 46.08 -1.22
CA SER A 703 46.84 46.57 -1.96
C SER A 703 47.90 45.51 -2.29
N ASP A 704 47.80 44.32 -1.72
CA ASP A 704 48.69 43.16 -1.92
C ASP A 704 48.18 42.18 -2.99
N HIS A 705 46.98 42.39 -3.55
CA HIS A 705 46.36 41.55 -4.58
C HIS A 705 46.19 42.30 -5.90
N TYR A 706 46.27 41.59 -7.03
CA TYR A 706 45.97 42.15 -8.35
C TYR A 706 44.46 42.18 -8.58
N ALA A 707 43.93 43.33 -8.99
CA ALA A 707 42.49 43.50 -9.21
C ALA A 707 41.92 42.50 -10.24
N GLY A 708 42.68 42.17 -11.29
CA GLY A 708 42.24 41.23 -12.32
C GLY A 708 42.16 39.77 -11.85
N ASP A 709 42.99 39.35 -10.89
CA ASP A 709 42.89 38.00 -10.32
C ASP A 709 41.67 37.89 -9.41
N VAL A 710 41.41 38.91 -8.59
CA VAL A 710 40.22 38.96 -7.73
C VAL A 710 38.93 39.03 -8.54
N GLU A 711 38.92 39.81 -9.64
CA GLU A 711 37.78 39.88 -10.56
C GLU A 711 37.48 38.53 -11.20
N ARG A 712 38.51 37.80 -11.67
CA ARG A 712 38.35 36.44 -12.22
C ARG A 712 37.77 35.49 -11.18
N ASP A 713 38.29 35.51 -9.95
CA ASP A 713 37.81 34.62 -8.88
C ASP A 713 36.36 34.92 -8.50
N LEU A 714 35.97 36.20 -8.47
CA LEU A 714 34.58 36.61 -8.25
C LEU A 714 33.67 36.16 -9.40
N LEU A 715 34.09 36.31 -10.65
CA LEU A 715 33.32 35.85 -11.82
C LEU A 715 33.13 34.32 -11.83
N ASP A 716 34.17 33.56 -11.44
CA ASP A 716 34.07 32.11 -11.33
C ASP A 716 33.11 31.69 -10.20
N ILE A 717 33.18 32.35 -9.04
CA ILE A 717 32.31 32.06 -7.88
C ILE A 717 30.84 32.40 -8.17
N PHE A 718 30.57 33.53 -8.82
CA PHE A 718 29.23 33.99 -9.19
C PHE A 718 28.81 33.53 -10.60
N SER A 719 29.35 32.41 -11.08
CA SER A 719 28.92 31.81 -12.34
C SER A 719 27.67 30.93 -12.15
N ALA A 720 26.99 30.65 -13.26
CA ALA A 720 25.92 29.63 -13.33
C ALA A 720 26.46 28.20 -13.57
N LYS A 721 27.78 28.02 -13.64
CA LYS A 721 28.42 26.75 -14.01
C LYS A 721 28.96 26.02 -12.79
N THR A 722 29.23 24.73 -12.94
CA THR A 722 30.06 23.98 -11.97
C THR A 722 31.52 24.39 -12.15
N MET A 723 32.14 24.85 -11.06
CA MET A 723 33.56 25.21 -11.03
C MET A 723 34.46 23.98 -11.22
N ARG A 724 35.74 24.21 -11.52
CA ARG A 724 36.73 23.14 -11.76
C ARG A 724 36.93 22.20 -10.57
N ASP A 725 36.62 22.65 -9.36
CA ASP A 725 36.70 21.87 -8.12
C ASP A 725 35.44 21.03 -7.85
N GLY A 726 34.49 20.99 -8.79
CA GLY A 726 33.23 20.24 -8.68
C GLY A 726 32.14 20.96 -7.88
N ARG A 727 32.39 22.16 -7.35
CA ARG A 727 31.37 22.93 -6.63
C ARG A 727 30.54 23.78 -7.60
N PRO A 728 29.21 23.84 -7.45
CA PRO A 728 28.37 24.74 -8.24
C PRO A 728 28.65 26.21 -7.89
N GLY A 729 28.61 27.08 -8.90
CA GLY A 729 28.63 28.53 -8.73
C GLY A 729 27.42 29.06 -7.97
N PHE A 730 27.51 30.29 -7.47
CA PHE A 730 26.46 30.88 -6.64
C PHE A 730 25.13 30.99 -7.40
N PHE A 731 25.17 31.34 -8.69
CA PHE A 731 23.99 31.44 -9.57
C PHE A 731 23.73 30.15 -10.35
N HIS A 732 24.22 29.00 -9.88
CA HIS A 732 23.89 27.71 -10.48
C HIS A 732 22.36 27.50 -10.45
N PRO A 733 21.73 27.01 -11.54
CA PRO A 733 20.28 26.85 -11.64
C PRO A 733 19.66 26.08 -10.48
N ASP A 734 20.40 25.12 -9.91
CA ASP A 734 19.88 24.29 -8.83
C ASP A 734 19.70 25.01 -7.47
N PHE A 735 20.19 26.24 -7.31
CA PHE A 735 20.11 26.98 -6.05
C PHE A 735 18.95 27.96 -5.93
N PHE A 736 18.33 28.34 -7.05
CA PHE A 736 17.25 29.31 -7.08
C PHE A 736 16.07 28.75 -7.87
N SER A 737 14.91 28.73 -7.24
CA SER A 737 13.70 28.21 -7.87
C SER A 737 12.50 29.14 -7.67
N PHE A 738 11.30 28.61 -7.87
CA PHE A 738 10.05 29.36 -7.90
C PHE A 738 9.82 30.21 -6.65
N GLY A 739 9.75 31.53 -6.82
CA GLY A 739 9.46 32.48 -5.73
C GLY A 739 10.60 32.73 -4.75
N ASP A 740 11.81 32.27 -5.05
CA ASP A 740 12.98 32.54 -4.22
C ASP A 740 13.50 33.97 -4.46
N ASN A 741 13.28 34.86 -3.51
CA ASN A 741 13.78 36.23 -3.57
C ASN A 741 15.32 36.25 -3.52
N ILE A 742 15.93 37.16 -4.29
CA ILE A 742 17.39 37.31 -4.33
C ILE A 742 17.81 38.38 -3.35
N LEU A 743 18.45 37.95 -2.26
CA LEU A 743 18.97 38.84 -1.23
C LEU A 743 20.39 39.32 -1.60
N LEU A 744 20.68 40.59 -1.30
CA LEU A 744 22.01 41.16 -1.51
C LEU A 744 23.03 40.64 -0.46
N SER A 745 22.56 40.32 0.74
CA SER A 745 23.43 39.94 1.86
C SER A 745 24.23 38.64 1.65
N PRO A 746 23.69 37.53 1.07
CA PRO A 746 24.47 36.33 0.81
C PRO A 746 25.49 36.55 -0.31
N ILE A 747 25.18 37.40 -1.28
CA ILE A 747 26.10 37.79 -2.37
C ILE A 747 27.30 38.54 -1.77
N ILE A 748 27.05 39.56 -0.94
CA ILE A 748 28.11 40.29 -0.24
C ILE A 748 28.92 39.34 0.65
N ALA A 749 28.27 38.52 1.46
CA ALA A 749 28.95 37.60 2.36
C ALA A 749 29.84 36.61 1.60
N ARG A 750 29.38 36.10 0.45
CA ARG A 750 30.14 35.16 -0.37
C ARG A 750 31.33 35.84 -1.06
N ALA A 751 31.15 37.06 -1.54
CA ALA A 751 32.23 37.84 -2.14
C ALA A 751 33.31 38.25 -1.12
N MET A 752 32.91 38.59 0.11
CA MET A 752 33.85 38.93 1.21
C MET A 752 34.71 37.74 1.65
N GLN A 753 34.38 36.51 1.27
CA GLN A 753 35.20 35.32 1.52
C GLN A 753 36.33 35.14 0.49
N VAL A 754 36.33 35.92 -0.60
CA VAL A 754 37.37 35.86 -1.63
C VAL A 754 38.62 36.59 -1.13
N ALA A 755 39.76 35.93 -1.23
CA ALA A 755 41.04 36.51 -0.84
C ALA A 755 41.31 37.80 -1.65
N GLY A 756 41.61 38.89 -0.94
CA GLY A 756 41.87 40.19 -1.55
C GLY A 756 40.67 41.13 -1.65
N VAL A 757 39.45 40.71 -1.34
CA VAL A 757 38.29 41.62 -1.24
C VAL A 757 38.30 42.33 0.11
N GLN A 758 38.51 43.65 0.10
CA GLN A 758 38.47 44.50 1.30
C GLN A 758 37.04 44.93 1.63
N TRP A 759 36.26 45.26 0.60
CA TRP A 759 34.91 45.78 0.73
C TRP A 759 34.13 45.54 -0.58
N ILE A 760 32.83 45.25 -0.49
CA ILE A 760 31.94 45.09 -1.65
C ILE A 760 30.53 45.63 -1.34
N GLY A 761 29.89 46.24 -2.34
CA GLY A 761 28.51 46.70 -2.24
C GLY A 761 28.07 47.54 -3.46
N THR A 762 26.87 48.11 -3.40
CA THR A 762 26.31 48.93 -4.48
C THR A 762 26.72 50.40 -4.43
N ARG A 763 27.28 50.86 -3.30
CA ARG A 763 27.73 52.25 -3.08
C ARG A 763 29.19 52.28 -2.68
N ASP A 764 30.02 53.15 -3.23
CA ASP A 764 31.43 53.20 -2.84
C ASP A 764 31.67 53.65 -1.38
N GLY A 765 32.93 53.64 -0.93
CA GLY A 765 33.31 54.07 0.42
C GLY A 765 32.99 55.54 0.74
N ALA A 766 32.62 56.36 -0.25
CA ALA A 766 32.14 57.73 -0.07
C ALA A 766 30.60 57.83 -0.12
N GLY A 767 29.90 56.71 -0.27
CA GLY A 767 28.43 56.61 -0.30
C GLY A 767 27.82 56.87 -1.67
N ALA A 768 28.62 57.09 -2.73
CA ALA A 768 28.11 57.31 -4.07
C ALA A 768 27.64 55.99 -4.70
N VAL A 769 26.46 55.99 -5.30
CA VAL A 769 25.92 54.81 -6.00
C VAL A 769 26.78 54.52 -7.22
N LYS A 770 27.43 53.36 -7.24
CA LYS A 770 28.31 52.89 -8.32
C LYS A 770 27.82 51.58 -8.93
N GLY A 771 27.17 50.75 -8.12
CA GLY A 771 26.58 49.49 -8.49
C GLY A 771 25.10 49.61 -8.85
N ARG A 772 24.50 48.44 -9.04
CA ARG A 772 23.09 48.22 -9.36
C ARG A 772 22.67 46.86 -8.81
N PHE A 773 21.46 46.75 -8.29
CA PHE A 773 20.91 45.47 -7.86
C PHE A 773 19.44 45.38 -8.27
N GLY A 774 19.17 44.83 -9.45
CA GLY A 774 17.79 44.71 -9.89
C GLY A 774 17.54 43.70 -11.00
N ARG A 775 16.37 43.83 -11.63
CA ARG A 775 15.92 42.96 -12.72
C ARG A 775 16.17 43.62 -14.07
N LEU A 776 16.57 42.85 -15.06
CA LEU A 776 16.80 43.36 -16.42
C LEU A 776 15.47 43.63 -17.16
N ASP A 777 14.40 42.92 -16.81
CA ASP A 777 13.05 43.13 -17.36
C ASP A 777 12.33 44.38 -16.81
N GLN A 778 12.88 44.98 -15.75
CA GLN A 778 12.39 46.21 -15.13
C GLN A 778 13.54 47.22 -14.94
N PRO A 779 14.06 47.79 -16.04
CA PRO A 779 15.29 48.58 -15.99
C PRO A 779 15.15 49.92 -15.26
N ASP A 780 13.94 50.35 -14.89
CA ASP A 780 13.71 51.59 -14.14
C ASP A 780 13.75 51.38 -12.61
N LEU A 781 13.75 50.13 -12.15
CA LEU A 781 13.78 49.78 -10.73
C LEU A 781 15.18 49.30 -10.32
N ASP A 782 15.64 49.77 -9.16
CA ASP A 782 16.85 49.33 -8.49
C ASP A 782 16.50 49.01 -7.04
N PHE A 783 16.73 47.75 -6.65
CA PHE A 783 16.38 47.20 -5.34
C PHE A 783 17.58 47.22 -4.38
N ALA A 784 18.63 47.99 -4.70
CA ALA A 784 19.83 48.11 -3.87
C ALA A 784 19.54 48.61 -2.44
N ASP A 785 18.59 49.53 -2.26
CA ASP A 785 18.23 50.08 -0.95
C ASP A 785 17.32 49.11 -0.15
N ASP A 786 16.50 48.30 -0.85
CA ASP A 786 15.68 47.24 -0.24
C ASP A 786 16.51 45.99 0.10
N ALA A 787 17.69 45.84 -0.51
CA ALA A 787 18.60 44.69 -0.40
C ALA A 787 17.98 43.34 -0.79
N GLU A 788 16.88 43.36 -1.53
CA GLU A 788 16.08 42.19 -1.92
C GLU A 788 15.42 42.42 -3.29
N ILE A 789 15.66 41.51 -4.25
CA ILE A 789 14.93 41.47 -5.52
C ILE A 789 13.75 40.50 -5.35
N PRO A 790 12.50 40.98 -5.45
CA PRO A 790 11.32 40.13 -5.33
C PRO A 790 11.13 39.27 -6.59
N ILE A 791 10.93 37.97 -6.38
CA ILE A 791 10.64 36.96 -7.42
C ILE A 791 9.22 36.43 -7.16
N ALA A 792 8.36 36.45 -8.17
CA ALA A 792 6.99 35.97 -8.02
C ALA A 792 6.93 34.43 -7.87
N PRO A 793 5.84 33.85 -7.31
CA PRO A 793 5.72 32.39 -7.13
C PRO A 793 5.82 31.56 -8.42
N ASN A 794 5.62 32.16 -9.59
CA ASN A 794 5.74 31.52 -10.90
C ASN A 794 7.00 31.94 -11.68
N GLU A 795 7.90 32.68 -11.04
CA GLU A 795 9.14 33.21 -11.61
C GLU A 795 10.36 32.51 -10.99
N VAL A 796 11.43 32.38 -11.77
CA VAL A 796 12.73 31.83 -11.35
C VAL A 796 13.82 32.84 -11.72
N ALA A 797 14.68 33.22 -10.79
CA ALA A 797 15.79 34.13 -11.07
C ALA A 797 16.84 33.47 -11.97
N ARG A 798 17.40 34.23 -12.94
CA ARG A 798 18.42 33.73 -13.86
C ARG A 798 19.57 34.72 -14.03
N LEU A 799 20.81 34.23 -13.96
CA LEU A 799 22.02 35.00 -14.20
C LEU A 799 23.12 34.09 -14.78
N ASP A 800 23.21 34.06 -16.11
CA ASP A 800 24.18 33.20 -16.81
C ASP A 800 25.53 33.90 -17.05
N ASN A 801 25.50 35.24 -17.16
CA ASN A 801 26.65 36.08 -17.51
C ASN A 801 27.35 35.65 -18.82
N ASP A 802 26.58 35.16 -19.80
CA ASP A 802 27.08 34.74 -21.12
C ASP A 802 27.08 35.94 -22.09
N PRO A 803 28.24 36.35 -22.66
CA PRO A 803 28.31 37.41 -23.66
C PRO A 803 27.45 37.16 -24.92
N THR A 804 27.16 35.90 -25.24
CA THR A 804 26.34 35.49 -26.38
C THR A 804 24.86 35.74 -26.14
N TYR A 805 24.43 35.65 -24.87
CA TYR A 805 23.05 35.80 -24.44
C TYR A 805 22.95 36.76 -23.24
N PRO A 806 23.23 38.07 -23.43
CA PRO A 806 23.25 39.04 -22.34
C PRO A 806 21.87 39.24 -21.69
N ASP A 807 20.80 38.83 -22.37
CA ASP A 807 19.42 38.90 -21.89
C ASP A 807 19.12 37.83 -20.82
N PHE A 808 20.02 36.87 -20.56
CA PHE A 808 19.89 35.86 -19.50
C PHE A 808 20.52 36.28 -18.17
N GLY A 809 20.69 37.59 -17.99
CA GLY A 809 21.20 38.20 -16.78
C GLY A 809 22.71 38.40 -16.80
N ARG A 810 23.14 39.46 -16.13
CA ARG A 810 24.52 39.95 -16.15
C ARG A 810 25.01 40.28 -14.75
N ILE A 811 26.28 39.98 -14.51
CA ILE A 811 27.00 40.42 -13.31
C ILE A 811 28.29 41.13 -13.71
N ALA A 812 28.54 42.29 -13.11
CA ALA A 812 29.77 43.06 -13.33
C ALA A 812 30.34 43.58 -12.00
N PHE A 813 31.67 43.53 -11.87
CA PHE A 813 32.38 44.03 -10.70
C PHE A 813 33.19 45.28 -11.10
N LEU A 814 32.94 46.40 -10.42
CA LEU A 814 33.68 47.64 -10.60
C LEU A 814 34.84 47.66 -9.59
N MET A 815 36.02 47.27 -10.06
CA MET A 815 37.21 47.12 -9.20
C MET A 815 37.87 48.48 -8.92
N ALA A 816 38.25 48.71 -7.66
CA ALA A 816 39.04 49.86 -7.23
C ALA A 816 40.11 49.44 -6.21
N GLY A 817 41.27 50.10 -6.23
CA GLY A 817 42.43 49.68 -5.44
C GLY A 817 43.22 48.56 -6.10
N GLY A 818 43.83 47.68 -5.30
CA GLY A 818 44.75 46.64 -5.79
C GLY A 818 46.17 47.15 -6.10
N ARG A 819 47.04 46.20 -6.44
CA ARG A 819 48.46 46.43 -6.78
C ARG A 819 48.69 46.84 -8.23
#